data_AF-A0A430HE28-F1
#
_entry.id   AF-A0A430HE28-F1
#
_cell.length_a   1.000
_cell.length_b   1.000
_cell.length_c   1.000
_cell.angle_alpha   90.00
_cell.angle_beta   90.00
_cell.angle_gamma   90.00
#
_symmetry.space_group_name_H-M   'P 1'
#
loop_
_entity.id
_entity.type
_entity.pdbx_description
1 polymer ?
#
loop_
_entity_poly.entity_id
_entity_poly.type
_entity_poly.pdbx_seq_one_letter_code
_entity_poly.pdbx_strand_id
1 'polypeptide(L)'
;MKRLRVLAAACALGLHAGAALAQAPTPAPPAEAAAAVPARPRVALVLSGGGARGFAHIGVLRVLRDMRVPVDIVVGTSMGSVIGGAYAAGSSVSDLEKMARHTDWDRVVADRPAREDLQYRRRDEDVLLPSRLEFGLHRDGISLPPAAAGNAALELALARLLPAGTRDRPVNQLSLPFRSVASDLVTGDLVDLVDTPLFLTMRASLAVPGVFAPVRVNQRLVVDGGLVRNLPIDLARKMGADIIIAVNVGTPLAPEKNLGSALGVAQQMINILTEQNVQRSIKELGPNDILISPELSGTSFLDFRNIDNAIQGGESAARELSQRLAALALPASDYALFENNRLATPPLSDTALPLAEVKVESSGRINPKILQVQAGLALGQTRTREQLRRAANSLYGRGDLERVETDIDDEGGQRSVAIRATEADWANSRLRVGLELASDFDDANRFALKVMHVRSSMNPWGGELRTTAQIGDERGIGMQLHQPLGPGSPWYVAPSIQLGSTSLDVFSEGRRQVRYAYSQRSARLMVGRELGSWGDVQLGIVRQRLGARAVIPEDVAGQHATNSYQYLRYRVDTLDSLGFPSRGNLLDAQLAATGVGADANADAGGAAPLAQFSLLGMSAFRSRDWAGHVYGEYAISSSGAAPLSLGGFLRLSGSLPESFEGNRIAFGRLVMARRIGALPVTLGGTVRAGFSLEAGGAFDRKTPQRDAAFKQAVSGFLSVDTRFGPVYVGAGKTIHGAGTAYLFLGPIW
;
A
#
# COMPACT_ATOMS: atom_id res chain seq x y z
N MET A 1 -57.93 2.90 68.87
CA MET A 1 -57.10 2.55 67.68
C MET A 1 -56.88 3.78 66.82
N LYS A 2 -55.65 4.34 66.72
CA LYS A 2 -55.28 5.38 65.73
C LYS A 2 -53.76 5.72 65.74
N ARG A 3 -53.21 5.90 64.53
CA ARG A 3 -52.16 6.86 64.09
C ARG A 3 -50.63 6.66 64.27
N LEU A 4 -49.95 6.87 63.12
CA LEU A 4 -48.68 7.58 62.82
C LEU A 4 -47.29 7.02 63.19
N ARG A 5 -46.33 7.20 62.25
CA ARG A 5 -44.86 7.50 62.33
C ARG A 5 -44.24 7.39 60.89
N VAL A 6 -43.03 7.80 60.48
CA VAL A 6 -42.01 8.86 60.78
C VAL A 6 -40.88 8.68 59.71
N LEU A 7 -40.22 9.66 59.05
CA LEU A 7 -40.33 11.14 59.05
C LEU A 7 -40.28 11.79 57.62
N ALA A 8 -39.24 12.59 57.26
CA ALA A 8 -39.41 13.74 56.32
C ALA A 8 -38.10 14.38 55.77
N ALA A 9 -38.24 15.44 54.95
CA ALA A 9 -37.18 16.26 54.36
C ALA A 9 -37.44 17.78 54.48
N ALA A 10 -36.37 18.57 54.23
CA ALA A 10 -36.34 19.97 53.75
C ALA A 10 -36.60 21.19 54.68
N CYS A 11 -35.69 22.18 54.52
CA CYS A 11 -35.84 23.65 54.54
C CYS A 11 -36.13 24.49 55.82
N ALA A 12 -35.06 25.19 56.24
CA ALA A 12 -34.93 26.67 56.34
C ALA A 12 -35.43 27.51 57.56
N LEU A 13 -34.54 28.43 57.95
CA LEU A 13 -34.70 29.74 58.63
C LEU A 13 -35.05 29.83 60.13
N GLY A 14 -34.11 30.43 60.87
CA GLY A 14 -34.30 31.02 62.21
C GLY A 14 -33.09 31.90 62.58
N LEU A 15 -33.28 33.21 62.69
CA LEU A 15 -32.23 34.18 63.04
C LEU A 15 -31.76 34.00 64.49
N HIS A 16 -30.46 34.09 64.77
CA HIS A 16 -29.94 34.60 66.05
C HIS A 16 -28.73 35.51 65.80
N ALA A 17 -28.69 36.66 66.49
CA ALA A 17 -27.62 37.64 66.40
C ALA A 17 -26.53 37.37 67.44
N GLY A 18 -25.27 37.58 67.06
CA GLY A 18 -24.11 37.53 67.94
C GLY A 18 -23.08 38.54 67.46
N ALA A 19 -22.72 39.51 68.30
CA ALA A 19 -21.86 40.62 67.91
C ALA A 19 -20.40 40.19 67.72
N ALA A 20 -19.84 40.45 66.54
CA ALA A 20 -18.41 40.34 66.30
C ALA A 20 -17.74 41.70 66.57
N LEU A 21 -16.83 41.74 67.54
CA LEU A 21 -15.96 42.90 67.77
C LEU A 21 -14.93 42.99 66.64
N ALA A 22 -14.93 44.12 65.92
CA ALA A 22 -13.96 44.38 64.87
C ALA A 22 -12.58 44.70 65.48
N GLN A 23 -11.60 43.82 65.27
CA GLN A 23 -10.19 44.19 65.36
C GLN A 23 -9.73 44.71 63.99
N ALA A 24 -9.12 45.90 63.97
CA ALA A 24 -8.59 46.48 62.75
C ALA A 24 -7.37 45.68 62.26
N PRO A 25 -7.23 45.41 60.95
CA PRO A 25 -6.04 44.76 60.43
C PRO A 25 -4.82 45.70 60.51
N THR A 26 -3.74 45.24 61.12
CA THR A 26 -2.42 45.87 61.01
C THR A 26 -1.96 45.89 59.55
N PRO A 27 -1.43 47.01 59.04
CA PRO A 27 -0.91 47.06 57.68
C PRO A 27 0.32 46.15 57.55
N ALA A 28 0.28 45.24 56.57
CA ALA A 28 1.46 44.48 56.18
C ALA A 28 2.55 45.44 55.62
N PRO A 29 3.85 45.14 55.82
CA PRO A 29 4.91 45.90 55.17
C PRO A 29 4.72 45.84 53.64
N PRO A 30 5.08 46.91 52.90
CA PRO A 30 4.96 46.91 51.45
C PRO A 30 5.80 45.77 50.87
N ALA A 31 5.20 44.95 50.02
CA ALA A 31 5.91 43.91 49.31
C ALA A 31 7.02 44.57 48.47
N GLU A 32 8.28 44.21 48.74
CA GLU A 32 9.38 44.55 47.84
C GLU A 32 9.00 44.05 46.44
N ALA A 33 9.11 44.94 45.45
CA ALA A 33 8.83 44.58 44.08
C ALA A 33 9.77 43.46 43.66
N ALA A 34 9.23 42.25 43.53
CA ALA A 34 10.00 41.08 43.12
C ALA A 34 10.72 41.42 41.81
N ALA A 35 12.05 41.47 41.88
CA ALA A 35 12.89 41.83 40.74
C ALA A 35 12.51 40.93 39.56
N ALA A 36 12.13 41.54 38.43
CA ALA A 36 11.63 40.81 37.28
C ALA A 36 12.71 39.80 36.83
N VAL A 37 12.40 38.51 36.96
CA VAL A 37 13.27 37.44 36.50
C VAL A 37 13.53 37.69 35.00
N PRO A 38 14.79 37.82 34.56
CA PRO A 38 15.08 38.13 33.16
C PRO A 38 14.50 37.03 32.28
N ALA A 39 13.64 37.43 31.33
CA ALA A 39 12.98 36.50 30.43
C ALA A 39 14.04 35.74 29.62
N ARG A 40 14.00 34.41 29.68
CA ARG A 40 14.89 33.54 28.89
C ARG A 40 14.67 33.80 27.38
N PRO A 41 15.71 33.65 26.54
CA PRO A 41 15.56 33.78 25.10
C PRO A 41 14.57 32.75 24.56
N ARG A 42 13.78 33.14 23.55
CA ARG A 42 12.88 32.27 22.80
C ARG A 42 13.68 31.48 21.77
N VAL A 43 13.73 30.17 21.94
CA VAL A 43 14.49 29.24 21.09
C VAL A 43 13.57 28.67 20.02
N ALA A 44 13.89 28.88 18.75
CA ALA A 44 13.17 28.27 17.64
C ALA A 44 13.95 27.11 17.03
N LEU A 45 13.25 26.00 16.74
CA LEU A 45 13.78 24.86 16.01
C LEU A 45 13.28 24.91 14.56
N VAL A 46 14.21 25.03 13.61
CA VAL A 46 13.91 25.09 12.17
C VAL A 46 14.39 23.79 11.50
N LEU A 47 13.46 23.01 10.96
CA LEU A 47 13.72 21.66 10.45
C LEU A 47 13.58 21.61 8.92
N SER A 48 14.67 21.32 8.20
CA SER A 48 14.61 21.29 6.74
C SER A 48 13.89 20.08 6.16
N GLY A 49 13.52 20.17 4.88
CA GLY A 49 13.17 19.00 4.08
C GLY A 49 14.39 18.15 3.69
N GLY A 50 14.14 16.87 3.41
CA GLY A 50 15.17 15.88 3.05
C GLY A 50 14.66 14.44 2.84
N GLY A 51 13.35 14.20 2.76
CA GLY A 51 12.81 12.84 2.62
C GLY A 51 13.22 11.94 3.79
N ALA A 52 13.71 10.74 3.50
CA ALA A 52 14.20 9.79 4.51
C ALA A 52 15.33 10.34 5.40
N ARG A 53 16.15 11.29 4.88
CA ARG A 53 17.21 11.96 5.66
C ARG A 53 16.64 12.74 6.85
N GLY A 54 15.38 13.17 6.78
CA GLY A 54 14.70 13.90 7.84
C GLY A 54 14.50 13.14 9.15
N PHE A 55 14.66 11.81 9.19
CA PHE A 55 14.66 11.10 10.48
C PHE A 55 15.81 11.54 11.41
N ALA A 56 16.86 12.17 10.89
CA ALA A 56 17.89 12.82 11.70
C ALA A 56 17.33 13.89 12.65
N HIS A 57 16.22 14.56 12.31
CA HIS A 57 15.54 15.51 13.19
C HIS A 57 15.09 14.86 14.51
N ILE A 58 14.76 13.56 14.51
CA ILE A 58 14.40 12.81 15.71
C ILE A 58 15.63 12.63 16.62
N GLY A 59 16.81 12.38 16.02
CA GLY A 59 18.08 12.31 16.74
C GLY A 59 18.47 13.65 17.38
N VAL A 60 18.25 14.76 16.68
CA VAL A 60 18.44 16.11 17.24
C VAL A 60 17.47 16.36 18.39
N LEU A 61 16.16 16.09 18.21
CA LEU A 61 15.16 16.24 19.27
C LEU A 61 15.48 15.41 20.51
N ARG A 62 16.03 14.19 20.35
CA ARG A 62 16.53 13.37 21.45
C ARG A 62 17.62 14.08 22.24
N VAL A 63 18.63 14.65 21.57
CA VAL A 63 19.72 15.40 22.23
C VAL A 63 19.21 16.66 22.91
N LEU A 64 18.35 17.44 22.26
CA LEU A 64 17.75 18.65 22.86
C LEU A 64 16.99 18.31 24.15
N ARG A 65 16.21 17.22 24.13
CA ARG A 65 15.50 16.71 25.31
C ARG A 65 16.45 16.24 26.41
N ASP A 66 17.43 15.40 26.08
CA ASP A 66 18.42 14.87 27.03
C ASP A 66 19.23 16.01 27.69
N MET A 67 19.46 17.10 26.96
CA MET A 67 20.14 18.31 27.42
C MET A 67 19.21 19.34 28.07
N ARG A 68 17.89 19.11 28.10
CA ARG A 68 16.85 20.02 28.65
C ARG A 68 16.79 21.38 27.96
N VAL A 69 17.07 21.43 26.66
CA VAL A 69 16.94 22.64 25.84
C VAL A 69 15.47 22.84 25.48
N PRO A 70 14.83 23.98 25.84
CA PRO A 70 13.46 24.27 25.47
C PRO A 70 13.37 24.62 23.98
N VAL A 71 12.21 24.35 23.38
CA VAL A 71 11.91 24.69 21.99
C VAL A 71 10.58 25.42 21.98
N ASP A 72 10.60 26.75 21.83
CA ASP A 72 9.44 27.64 21.97
C ASP A 72 8.67 27.87 20.67
N ILE A 73 9.33 27.63 19.54
CA ILE A 73 8.81 27.78 18.19
C ILE A 73 9.33 26.60 17.39
N VAL A 74 8.49 26.02 16.53
CA VAL A 74 8.91 25.04 15.54
C VAL A 74 8.55 25.54 14.15
N VAL A 75 9.48 25.48 13.22
CA VAL A 75 9.21 25.72 11.79
C VAL A 75 9.75 24.55 10.98
N GLY A 76 8.97 24.00 10.05
CA GLY A 76 9.39 22.82 9.30
C GLY A 76 8.95 22.83 7.84
N THR A 77 9.78 22.23 6.98
CA THR A 77 9.47 21.98 5.56
C THR A 77 9.54 20.48 5.29
N SER A 78 8.63 19.92 4.49
CA SER A 78 8.65 18.50 4.08
C SER A 78 8.70 17.56 5.29
N MET A 79 9.65 16.62 5.36
CA MET A 79 9.85 15.76 6.53
C MET A 79 10.09 16.55 7.84
N GLY A 80 10.69 17.73 7.77
CA GLY A 80 10.79 18.66 8.90
C GLY A 80 9.44 19.19 9.36
N SER A 81 8.49 19.42 8.44
CA SER A 81 7.10 19.74 8.78
C SER A 81 6.38 18.57 9.43
N VAL A 82 6.66 17.34 9.01
CA VAL A 82 6.05 16.12 9.57
C VAL A 82 6.51 15.90 11.02
N ILE A 83 7.83 15.89 11.24
CA ILE A 83 8.42 15.66 12.56
C ILE A 83 8.16 16.85 13.50
N GLY A 84 8.34 18.08 13.00
CA GLY A 84 8.11 19.30 13.78
C GLY A 84 6.64 19.52 14.13
N GLY A 85 5.72 19.29 13.19
CA GLY A 85 4.28 19.42 13.43
C GLY A 85 3.75 18.40 14.44
N ALA A 86 4.21 17.15 14.36
CA ALA A 86 3.88 16.12 15.35
C ALA A 86 4.45 16.43 16.75
N TYR A 87 5.70 16.90 16.83
CA TYR A 87 6.31 17.33 18.08
C TYR A 87 5.56 18.51 18.72
N ALA A 88 5.14 19.49 17.91
CA ALA A 88 4.35 20.63 18.37
C ALA A 88 2.90 20.27 18.77
N ALA A 89 2.35 19.20 18.21
CA ALA A 89 1.03 18.67 18.58
C ALA A 89 1.01 17.88 19.89
N GLY A 90 2.18 17.52 20.44
CA GLY A 90 2.32 16.77 21.68
C GLY A 90 2.85 15.34 21.53
N SER A 91 3.29 14.91 20.33
CA SER A 91 3.96 13.61 20.21
C SER A 91 5.31 13.62 20.94
N SER A 92 5.62 12.56 21.69
CA SER A 92 6.91 12.43 22.36
C SER A 92 8.00 11.95 21.39
N VAL A 93 9.28 12.21 21.70
CA VAL A 93 10.41 11.73 20.88
C VAL A 93 10.35 10.22 20.67
N SER A 94 9.92 9.44 21.67
CA SER A 94 9.78 7.99 21.53
C SER A 94 8.60 7.57 20.65
N ASP A 95 7.56 8.40 20.50
CA ASP A 95 6.48 8.15 19.54
C ASP A 95 6.90 8.48 18.11
N LEU A 96 7.72 9.52 17.92
CA LEU A 96 8.39 9.82 16.64
C LEU A 96 9.30 8.65 16.22
N GLU A 97 10.13 8.13 17.13
CA GLU A 97 10.98 6.95 16.89
C GLU A 97 10.15 5.69 16.57
N LYS A 98 9.07 5.43 17.33
CA LYS A 98 8.15 4.31 17.05
C LYS A 98 7.54 4.44 15.66
N MET A 99 7.02 5.62 15.30
CA MET A 99 6.42 5.87 13.99
C MET A 99 7.42 5.64 12.87
N ALA A 100 8.64 6.17 12.98
CA ALA A 100 9.67 5.98 11.98
C ALA A 100 9.96 4.47 11.78
N ARG A 101 10.20 3.74 12.87
CA ARG A 101 10.61 2.31 12.85
C ARG A 101 9.50 1.33 12.47
N HIS A 102 8.23 1.65 12.73
CA HIS A 102 7.10 0.71 12.55
C HIS A 102 6.17 1.07 11.38
N THR A 103 6.44 2.16 10.65
CA THR A 103 5.73 2.49 9.41
C THR A 103 6.29 1.68 8.24
N ASP A 104 5.40 1.09 7.44
CA ASP A 104 5.77 0.39 6.21
C ASP A 104 6.02 1.42 5.10
N TRP A 105 7.20 2.05 5.12
CA TRP A 105 7.57 3.11 4.18
C TRP A 105 7.62 2.64 2.72
N ASP A 106 7.91 1.35 2.48
CA ASP A 106 7.84 0.77 1.14
C ASP A 106 6.42 0.88 0.54
N ARG A 107 5.35 0.89 1.37
CA ARG A 107 3.98 1.23 0.94
C ARG A 107 3.74 2.73 0.78
N VAL A 108 4.34 3.54 1.65
CA VAL A 108 4.17 5.00 1.63
C VAL A 108 4.67 5.58 0.32
N VAL A 109 5.83 5.14 -0.18
CA VAL A 109 6.39 5.57 -1.47
C VAL A 109 6.04 4.63 -2.64
N ALA A 110 5.00 3.80 -2.52
CA ALA A 110 4.58 2.89 -3.57
C ALA A 110 3.81 3.60 -4.70
N ASP A 111 4.02 3.14 -5.92
CA ASP A 111 3.33 3.58 -7.14
C ASP A 111 1.91 3.00 -7.30
N ARG A 112 1.54 2.03 -6.47
CA ARG A 112 0.23 1.37 -6.44
C ARG A 112 -0.11 0.91 -5.01
N PRO A 113 -1.39 0.90 -4.58
CA PRO A 113 -1.76 0.39 -3.26
C PRO A 113 -1.32 -1.08 -3.09
N ALA A 114 -1.05 -1.50 -1.85
CA ALA A 114 -0.65 -2.88 -1.58
C ALA A 114 -1.73 -3.86 -2.02
N ARG A 115 -1.33 -5.06 -2.49
CA ARG A 115 -2.25 -6.02 -3.10
C ARG A 115 -3.41 -6.41 -2.18
N GLU A 116 -3.11 -6.58 -0.89
CA GLU A 116 -4.05 -6.89 0.20
C GLU A 116 -5.11 -5.79 0.45
N ASP A 117 -4.87 -4.56 -0.03
CA ASP A 117 -5.78 -3.41 0.05
C ASP A 117 -6.60 -3.21 -1.25
N LEU A 118 -6.19 -3.84 -2.36
CA LEU A 118 -6.89 -3.74 -3.66
C LEU A 118 -8.29 -4.38 -3.62
N GLN A 119 -9.21 -3.88 -4.44
CA GLN A 119 -10.49 -4.56 -4.72
C GLN A 119 -10.27 -5.85 -5.52
N TYR A 120 -11.19 -6.80 -5.38
CA TYR A 120 -11.05 -8.16 -5.90
C TYR A 120 -10.70 -8.21 -7.40
N ARG A 121 -11.40 -7.45 -8.26
CA ARG A 121 -11.07 -7.40 -9.70
C ARG A 121 -9.68 -6.85 -10.01
N ARG A 122 -9.15 -5.89 -9.23
CA ARG A 122 -7.77 -5.41 -9.37
C ARG A 122 -6.73 -6.47 -8.95
N ARG A 123 -7.09 -7.40 -8.05
CA ARG A 123 -6.26 -8.59 -7.74
C ARG A 123 -6.32 -9.64 -8.85
N ASP A 124 -7.48 -9.81 -9.49
CA ASP A 124 -7.63 -10.71 -10.63
C ASP A 124 -6.87 -10.20 -11.87
N GLU A 125 -6.81 -8.89 -12.11
CA GLU A 125 -5.90 -8.30 -13.10
C GLU A 125 -4.43 -8.71 -12.85
N ASP A 126 -3.98 -8.72 -11.59
CA ASP A 126 -2.60 -9.08 -11.24
C ASP A 126 -2.29 -10.56 -11.49
N VAL A 127 -3.30 -11.43 -11.41
CA VAL A 127 -3.16 -12.86 -11.71
C VAL A 127 -3.00 -13.08 -13.22
N LEU A 128 -3.72 -12.31 -14.04
CA LEU A 128 -3.61 -12.38 -15.50
C LEU A 128 -2.31 -11.74 -16.04
N LEU A 129 -1.81 -10.69 -15.37
CA LEU A 129 -0.64 -9.93 -15.78
C LEU A 129 0.08 -9.38 -14.52
N PRO A 130 1.05 -10.12 -13.93
CA PRO A 130 1.69 -9.74 -12.66
C PRO A 130 2.57 -8.48 -12.69
N SER A 131 2.97 -8.00 -13.88
CA SER A 131 3.64 -6.71 -14.02
C SER A 131 2.76 -5.57 -13.49
N ARG A 132 3.38 -4.69 -12.71
CA ARG A 132 2.77 -3.49 -12.11
C ARG A 132 2.96 -2.25 -12.98
N LEU A 133 3.56 -2.38 -14.16
CA LEU A 133 3.63 -1.31 -15.15
C LEU A 133 2.23 -1.03 -15.70
N GLU A 134 1.73 0.16 -15.41
CA GLU A 134 0.40 0.64 -15.77
C GLU A 134 0.52 2.07 -16.31
N PHE A 135 -0.29 2.41 -17.31
CA PHE A 135 -0.29 3.68 -18.04
C PHE A 135 -1.73 4.12 -18.33
N GLY A 136 -2.01 5.43 -18.36
CA GLY A 136 -3.29 5.95 -18.83
C GLY A 136 -3.29 6.20 -20.33
N LEU A 137 -4.35 5.77 -21.03
CA LEU A 137 -4.55 6.02 -22.46
C LEU A 137 -5.59 7.12 -22.68
N HIS A 138 -5.15 8.24 -23.23
CA HIS A 138 -5.97 9.38 -23.60
C HIS A 138 -6.06 9.50 -25.13
N ARG A 139 -6.89 10.43 -25.63
CA ARG A 139 -6.91 10.75 -27.07
C ARG A 139 -5.61 11.42 -27.52
N ASP A 140 -5.00 12.19 -26.63
CA ASP A 140 -3.85 13.05 -26.91
C ASP A 140 -2.50 12.38 -26.59
N GLY A 141 -2.52 11.12 -26.10
CA GLY A 141 -1.31 10.34 -25.85
C GLY A 141 -1.41 9.35 -24.69
N ILE A 142 -0.23 8.91 -24.22
CA ILE A 142 -0.06 8.01 -23.08
C ILE A 142 0.42 8.83 -21.88
N SER A 143 -0.22 8.65 -20.73
CA SER A 143 0.19 9.23 -19.45
C SER A 143 0.77 8.16 -18.53
N LEU A 144 1.75 8.56 -17.71
CA LEU A 144 2.12 7.78 -16.53
C LEU A 144 1.08 8.02 -15.43
N PRO A 145 0.74 7.02 -14.60
CA PRO A 145 -0.01 7.27 -13.39
C PRO A 145 0.78 8.26 -12.52
N PRO A 146 0.16 9.31 -11.97
CA PRO A 146 0.76 10.11 -10.92
C PRO A 146 1.08 9.19 -9.74
N ALA A 147 2.07 9.55 -8.92
CA ALA A 147 2.48 8.79 -7.73
C ALA A 147 1.42 8.79 -6.59
N ALA A 148 0.16 9.05 -6.92
CA ALA A 148 -0.96 9.25 -6.01
C ALA A 148 -1.35 8.00 -5.19
N ALA A 149 -0.93 6.80 -5.60
CA ALA A 149 -1.20 5.58 -4.84
C ALA A 149 -0.57 5.59 -3.44
N GLY A 150 0.63 6.16 -3.31
CA GLY A 150 1.31 6.36 -2.03
C GLY A 150 0.55 7.33 -1.11
N ASN A 151 -0.34 8.18 -1.63
CA ASN A 151 -1.10 9.15 -0.83
C ASN A 151 -1.87 8.47 0.30
N ALA A 152 -2.57 7.36 0.04
CA ALA A 152 -3.39 6.69 1.05
C ALA A 152 -2.55 6.13 2.21
N ALA A 153 -1.40 5.52 1.89
CA ALA A 153 -0.47 4.97 2.86
C ALA A 153 0.25 6.09 3.64
N LEU A 154 0.65 7.17 2.94
CA LEU A 154 1.19 8.39 3.55
C LEU A 154 0.19 9.01 4.53
N GLU A 155 -1.05 9.22 4.09
CA GLU A 155 -2.08 9.85 4.91
C GLU A 155 -2.44 9.02 6.15
N LEU A 156 -2.38 7.69 6.05
CA LEU A 156 -2.52 6.80 7.20
C LEU A 156 -1.31 6.84 8.14
N ALA A 157 -0.08 6.97 7.61
CA ALA A 157 1.13 7.13 8.42
C ALA A 157 1.13 8.47 9.17
N LEU A 158 0.81 9.57 8.48
CA LEU A 158 0.65 10.90 9.06
C LEU A 158 -0.49 10.94 10.10
N ALA A 159 -1.59 10.22 9.89
CA ALA A 159 -2.68 10.14 10.86
C ALA A 159 -2.24 9.47 12.17
N ARG A 160 -1.48 8.37 12.09
CA ARG A 160 -0.98 7.61 13.25
C ARG A 160 0.10 8.35 14.05
N LEU A 161 0.77 9.31 13.43
CA LEU A 161 1.82 10.14 14.03
C LEU A 161 1.25 11.21 14.99
N LEU A 162 0.01 11.63 14.77
CA LEU A 162 -0.61 12.75 15.48
C LEU A 162 -1.37 12.29 16.74
N PRO A 163 -1.29 13.02 17.86
CA PRO A 163 -2.13 12.76 19.03
C PRO A 163 -3.62 12.93 18.69
N ALA A 164 -4.48 12.13 19.33
CA ALA A 164 -5.91 12.13 19.09
C ALA A 164 -6.52 13.54 19.24
N GLY A 165 -7.26 13.99 18.22
CA GLY A 165 -7.91 15.30 18.22
C GLY A 165 -7.03 16.50 17.82
N THR A 166 -5.77 16.29 17.41
CA THR A 166 -4.89 17.37 16.88
C THR A 166 -4.94 17.50 15.35
N ARG A 167 -5.23 16.41 14.64
CA ARG A 167 -5.26 16.28 13.17
C ARG A 167 -5.90 17.47 12.45
N ASP A 168 -7.09 17.84 12.88
CA ASP A 168 -7.97 18.78 12.19
C ASP A 168 -7.88 20.20 12.77
N ARG A 169 -7.05 20.43 13.82
CA ARG A 169 -6.83 21.76 14.40
C ARG A 169 -5.92 22.60 13.49
N PRO A 170 -6.25 23.87 13.21
CA PRO A 170 -5.32 24.81 12.59
C PRO A 170 -3.99 24.91 13.35
N VAL A 171 -2.86 25.02 12.63
CA VAL A 171 -1.53 25.00 13.27
C VAL A 171 -1.26 26.19 14.20
N ASN A 172 -1.92 27.32 13.97
CA ASN A 172 -1.90 28.49 14.85
C ASN A 172 -2.58 28.28 16.23
N GLN A 173 -3.31 27.17 16.43
CA GLN A 173 -3.98 26.80 17.70
C GLN A 173 -3.22 25.72 18.51
N LEU A 174 -2.01 25.34 18.10
CA LEU A 174 -1.20 24.37 18.84
C LEU A 174 -0.51 25.02 20.05
N SER A 175 -0.40 24.27 21.16
CA SER A 175 0.21 24.75 22.41
C SER A 175 1.67 25.17 22.23
N LEU A 176 2.40 24.50 21.33
CA LEU A 176 3.72 24.91 20.85
C LEU A 176 3.56 25.60 19.48
N PRO A 177 3.87 26.90 19.34
CA PRO A 177 3.77 27.62 18.07
C PRO A 177 4.50 26.92 16.92
N PHE A 178 3.74 26.51 15.91
CA PHE A 178 4.24 25.80 14.73
C PHE A 178 3.90 26.54 13.44
N ARG A 179 4.84 26.58 12.50
CA ARG A 179 4.58 26.94 11.09
C ARG A 179 5.25 25.98 10.13
N SER A 180 4.69 25.93 8.93
CA SER A 180 5.20 25.13 7.84
C SER A 180 4.85 25.78 6.51
N VAL A 181 5.63 25.46 5.50
CA VAL A 181 5.55 26.08 4.17
C VAL A 181 5.33 25.06 3.08
N ALA A 182 4.63 25.49 2.03
CA ALA A 182 4.53 24.81 0.75
C ALA A 182 4.91 25.77 -0.39
N SER A 183 5.08 25.25 -1.59
CA SER A 183 5.35 26.03 -2.80
C SER A 183 4.14 25.99 -3.71
N ASP A 184 3.67 27.16 -4.17
CA ASP A 184 2.60 27.23 -5.17
C ASP A 184 3.12 26.69 -6.51
N LEU A 185 2.49 25.64 -7.04
CA LEU A 185 2.92 24.96 -8.26
C LEU A 185 2.67 25.80 -9.52
N VAL A 186 1.78 26.80 -9.45
CA VAL A 186 1.40 27.65 -10.60
C VAL A 186 2.23 28.93 -10.63
N THR A 187 2.44 29.58 -9.48
CA THR A 187 3.18 30.86 -9.43
C THR A 187 4.64 30.73 -8.99
N GLY A 188 5.01 29.65 -8.30
CA GLY A 188 6.32 29.50 -7.65
C GLY A 188 6.44 30.25 -6.33
N ASP A 189 5.35 30.80 -5.79
CA ASP A 189 5.37 31.56 -4.52
C ASP A 189 5.52 30.64 -3.30
N LEU A 190 6.04 31.23 -2.21
CA LEU A 190 6.00 30.62 -0.89
C LEU A 190 4.61 30.76 -0.27
N VAL A 191 4.02 29.64 0.17
CA VAL A 191 2.73 29.60 0.88
C VAL A 191 2.99 29.24 2.35
N ASP A 192 2.70 30.18 3.25
CA ASP A 192 2.67 29.93 4.70
C ASP A 192 1.33 29.27 5.08
N LEU A 193 1.38 28.15 5.79
CA LEU A 193 0.23 27.29 6.09
C LEU A 193 -0.38 27.58 7.48
N VAL A 194 -0.12 28.76 8.05
CA VAL A 194 -0.48 29.18 9.42
C VAL A 194 -1.94 28.91 9.85
N ASP A 195 -2.93 29.11 8.97
CA ASP A 195 -4.36 28.90 9.29
C ASP A 195 -4.90 27.54 8.79
N THR A 196 -4.01 26.64 8.37
CA THR A 196 -4.36 25.35 7.78
C THR A 196 -4.39 24.24 8.84
N PRO A 197 -5.33 23.27 8.80
CA PRO A 197 -5.34 22.12 9.70
C PRO A 197 -4.01 21.35 9.68
N LEU A 198 -3.50 20.97 10.85
CA LEU A 198 -2.16 20.37 11.01
C LEU A 198 -1.88 19.22 10.04
N PHE A 199 -2.83 18.32 9.86
CA PHE A 199 -2.69 17.21 8.92
C PHE A 199 -2.53 17.67 7.47
N LEU A 200 -3.37 18.62 7.04
CA LEU A 200 -3.33 19.18 5.69
C LEU A 200 -2.03 19.97 5.48
N THR A 201 -1.57 20.69 6.52
CA THR A 201 -0.29 21.39 6.54
C THR A 201 0.89 20.44 6.28
N MET A 202 0.99 19.34 7.04
CA MET A 202 2.04 18.34 6.83
C MET A 202 1.93 17.66 5.46
N ARG A 203 0.71 17.29 5.03
CA ARG A 203 0.48 16.62 3.74
C ARG A 203 0.78 17.52 2.53
N ALA A 204 0.53 18.83 2.64
CA ALA A 204 0.88 19.82 1.63
C ALA A 204 2.39 20.06 1.58
N SER A 205 3.04 20.27 2.73
CA SER A 205 4.48 20.49 2.80
C SER A 205 5.30 19.27 2.35
N LEU A 206 4.75 18.05 2.42
CA LEU A 206 5.34 16.80 1.94
C LEU A 206 4.86 16.38 0.53
N ALA A 207 4.24 17.27 -0.25
CA ALA A 207 3.76 16.96 -1.60
C ALA A 207 4.90 16.98 -2.64
N VAL A 208 5.85 16.04 -2.51
CA VAL A 208 7.07 15.95 -3.31
C VAL A 208 6.76 15.61 -4.78
N PRO A 209 7.13 16.46 -5.76
CA PRO A 209 6.92 16.17 -7.18
C PRO A 209 7.50 14.81 -7.60
N GLY A 210 6.72 14.02 -8.33
CA GLY A 210 7.10 12.68 -8.80
C GLY A 210 7.00 11.56 -7.74
N VAL A 211 6.72 11.88 -6.47
CA VAL A 211 6.61 10.90 -5.38
C VAL A 211 5.26 10.97 -4.67
N PHE A 212 4.69 12.17 -4.49
CA PHE A 212 3.37 12.40 -3.93
C PHE A 212 2.59 13.41 -4.77
N ALA A 213 1.27 13.26 -4.83
CA ALA A 213 0.45 14.20 -5.61
C ALA A 213 0.46 15.61 -4.96
N PRO A 214 0.40 16.69 -5.78
CA PRO A 214 0.11 18.04 -5.30
C PRO A 214 -1.18 18.10 -4.48
N VAL A 215 -1.30 19.10 -3.61
CA VAL A 215 -2.44 19.27 -2.70
C VAL A 215 -3.10 20.61 -2.98
N ARG A 216 -4.42 20.71 -2.88
CA ARG A 216 -5.09 22.02 -2.87
C ARG A 216 -5.24 22.53 -1.45
N VAL A 217 -4.74 23.73 -1.19
CA VAL A 217 -4.91 24.47 0.07
C VAL A 217 -5.38 25.88 -0.28
N ASN A 218 -6.51 26.33 0.26
CA ASN A 218 -7.07 27.67 0.02
C ASN A 218 -7.11 28.04 -1.48
N GLN A 219 -7.69 27.13 -2.28
CA GLN A 219 -7.79 27.17 -3.76
C GLN A 219 -6.46 27.06 -4.55
N ARG A 220 -5.31 27.35 -3.94
CA ARG A 220 -3.97 27.18 -4.53
C ARG A 220 -3.61 25.71 -4.69
N LEU A 221 -2.89 25.37 -5.76
CA LEU A 221 -2.33 24.04 -5.97
C LEU A 221 -0.87 24.05 -5.49
N VAL A 222 -0.56 23.36 -4.41
CA VAL A 222 0.73 23.42 -3.73
C VAL A 222 1.48 22.09 -3.75
N VAL A 223 2.81 22.19 -3.75
CA VAL A 223 3.78 21.10 -3.67
C VAL A 223 4.76 21.33 -2.50
N ASP A 224 5.66 20.38 -2.29
CA ASP A 224 6.67 20.43 -1.23
C ASP A 224 7.39 21.80 -1.16
N GLY A 225 7.41 22.39 0.04
CA GLY A 225 7.98 23.72 0.27
C GLY A 225 9.49 23.82 0.02
N GLY A 226 10.18 22.70 -0.10
CA GLY A 226 11.62 22.60 -0.36
C GLY A 226 12.06 23.23 -1.68
N LEU A 227 11.15 23.37 -2.66
CA LEU A 227 11.44 24.05 -3.92
C LEU A 227 11.75 25.55 -3.74
N VAL A 228 11.04 26.22 -2.83
CA VAL A 228 11.18 27.67 -2.61
C VAL A 228 11.94 28.01 -1.31
N ARG A 229 11.67 27.28 -0.23
CA ARG A 229 12.24 27.57 1.11
C ARG A 229 12.38 26.28 1.95
N ASN A 230 13.43 25.51 1.67
CA ASN A 230 13.67 24.24 2.35
C ASN A 230 14.11 24.38 3.81
N LEU A 231 14.70 25.52 4.21
CA LEU A 231 15.11 25.80 5.59
C LEU A 231 14.59 27.21 6.02
N PRO A 232 13.33 27.34 6.46
CA PRO A 232 12.62 28.62 6.63
C PRO A 232 13.03 29.40 7.90
N ILE A 233 14.30 29.84 7.95
CA ILE A 233 14.91 30.61 9.05
C ILE A 233 14.25 31.99 9.22
N ASP A 234 13.96 32.68 8.10
CA ASP A 234 13.25 33.96 8.11
C ASP A 234 11.87 33.88 8.79
N LEU A 235 11.16 32.75 8.66
CA LEU A 235 9.84 32.56 9.26
C LEU A 235 9.95 32.40 10.79
N ALA A 236 10.97 31.70 11.29
CA ALA A 236 11.26 31.63 12.72
C ALA A 236 11.60 33.02 13.30
N ARG A 237 12.38 33.85 12.59
CA ARG A 237 12.62 35.25 12.99
C ARG A 237 11.33 36.07 13.02
N LYS A 238 10.46 35.95 11.99
CA LYS A 238 9.14 36.61 11.96
C LYS A 238 8.21 36.18 13.11
N MET A 239 8.38 34.97 13.66
CA MET A 239 7.65 34.50 14.85
C MET A 239 8.23 35.01 16.19
N GLY A 240 9.28 35.84 16.15
CA GLY A 240 9.92 36.43 17.33
C GLY A 240 10.85 35.46 18.06
N ALA A 241 11.62 34.66 17.32
CA ALA A 241 12.70 33.85 17.87
C ALA A 241 13.94 34.71 18.17
N ASP A 242 14.51 34.56 19.35
CA ASP A 242 15.77 35.22 19.76
C ASP A 242 16.98 34.39 19.33
N ILE A 243 16.87 33.06 19.41
CA ILE A 243 17.92 32.10 19.03
C ILE A 243 17.29 31.04 18.12
N ILE A 244 17.95 30.74 17.01
CA ILE A 244 17.52 29.70 16.07
C ILE A 244 18.47 28.50 16.14
N ILE A 245 17.90 27.31 16.31
CA ILE A 245 18.53 26.02 16.07
C ILE A 245 18.02 25.52 14.71
N ALA A 246 18.84 25.66 13.67
CA ALA A 246 18.52 25.23 12.32
C ALA A 246 19.11 23.84 12.04
N VAL A 247 18.29 22.89 11.62
CA VAL A 247 18.70 21.52 11.28
C VAL A 247 18.58 21.31 9.78
N ASN A 248 19.72 21.21 9.10
CA ASN A 248 19.78 20.98 7.65
C ASN A 248 20.07 19.50 7.35
N VAL A 249 19.07 18.81 6.79
CA VAL A 249 19.16 17.41 6.33
C VAL A 249 19.13 17.30 4.80
N GLY A 250 19.36 18.41 4.09
CA GLY A 250 19.38 18.49 2.64
C GLY A 250 20.24 17.42 1.97
N THR A 251 19.91 17.10 0.71
CA THR A 251 20.64 16.09 -0.06
C THR A 251 21.78 16.76 -0.84
N PRO A 252 23.04 16.33 -0.71
CA PRO A 252 24.13 16.89 -1.50
C PRO A 252 23.91 16.61 -3.00
N LEU A 253 24.51 17.46 -3.84
CA LEU A 253 24.44 17.32 -5.29
C LEU A 253 24.99 15.97 -5.76
N ALA A 254 24.31 15.34 -6.72
CA ALA A 254 24.70 14.03 -7.21
C ALA A 254 26.02 14.09 -8.02
N PRO A 255 26.90 13.07 -7.90
CA PRO A 255 28.12 12.99 -8.70
C PRO A 255 27.81 12.73 -10.18
N GLU A 256 28.69 13.17 -11.07
CA GLU A 256 28.53 13.13 -12.54
C GLU A 256 28.07 11.76 -13.08
N LYS A 257 28.62 10.67 -12.55
CA LYS A 257 28.24 9.28 -12.90
C LYS A 257 26.73 8.97 -12.76
N ASN A 258 26.00 9.73 -11.96
CA ASN A 258 24.55 9.58 -11.75
C ASN A 258 23.72 10.46 -12.72
N LEU A 259 24.35 11.30 -13.54
CA LEU A 259 23.70 12.29 -14.41
C LEU A 259 23.55 11.82 -15.87
N GLY A 260 23.92 10.58 -16.19
CA GLY A 260 23.86 10.02 -17.55
C GLY A 260 22.46 9.77 -18.13
N SER A 261 21.39 10.33 -17.56
CA SER A 261 20.02 10.18 -18.04
C SER A 261 19.23 11.48 -17.89
N ALA A 262 18.28 11.74 -18.79
CA ALA A 262 17.44 12.94 -18.74
C ALA A 262 16.70 13.11 -17.41
N LEU A 263 16.25 12.00 -16.80
CA LEU A 263 15.63 12.00 -15.47
C LEU A 263 16.64 12.35 -14.36
N GLY A 264 17.87 11.83 -14.43
CA GLY A 264 18.95 12.18 -13.50
C GLY A 264 19.33 13.66 -13.57
N VAL A 265 19.39 14.23 -14.78
CA VAL A 265 19.61 15.67 -14.99
C VAL A 265 18.45 16.50 -14.41
N ALA A 266 17.20 16.12 -14.68
CA ALA A 266 16.04 16.84 -14.14
C ALA A 266 16.00 16.82 -12.60
N GLN A 267 16.29 15.68 -11.98
CA GLN A 267 16.39 15.60 -10.51
C GLN A 267 17.54 16.45 -9.97
N GLN A 268 18.69 16.48 -10.65
CA GLN A 268 19.82 17.32 -10.27
C GLN A 268 19.48 18.81 -10.37
N MET A 269 18.71 19.25 -11.37
CA MET A 269 18.22 20.63 -11.46
C MET A 269 17.36 21.01 -10.24
N ILE A 270 16.46 20.13 -9.81
CA ILE A 270 15.66 20.33 -8.58
C ILE A 270 16.58 20.42 -7.35
N ASN A 271 17.55 19.51 -7.22
CA ASN A 271 18.49 19.52 -6.10
C ASN A 271 19.32 20.81 -6.05
N ILE A 272 19.75 21.35 -7.20
CA ILE A 272 20.48 22.62 -7.30
C ILE A 272 19.62 23.79 -6.82
N LEU A 273 18.36 23.88 -7.26
CA LEU A 273 17.45 24.96 -6.84
C LEU A 273 17.15 24.90 -5.32
N THR A 274 16.93 23.70 -4.79
CA THR A 274 16.76 23.46 -3.36
C THR A 274 18.00 23.87 -2.57
N GLU A 275 19.19 23.42 -2.97
CA GLU A 275 20.44 23.75 -2.28
C GLU A 275 20.74 25.26 -2.32
N GLN A 276 20.48 25.93 -3.45
CA GLN A 276 20.61 27.39 -3.54
C GLN A 276 19.69 28.14 -2.57
N ASN A 277 18.47 27.65 -2.32
CA ASN A 277 17.56 28.26 -1.35
C ASN A 277 17.97 27.96 0.11
N VAL A 278 18.51 26.77 0.40
CA VAL A 278 19.12 26.42 1.70
C VAL A 278 20.32 27.32 2.00
N GLN A 279 21.26 27.47 1.06
CA GLN A 279 22.44 28.31 1.22
C GLN A 279 22.10 29.81 1.34
N ARG A 280 20.96 30.24 0.81
CA ARG A 280 20.42 31.59 1.06
C ARG A 280 19.94 31.71 2.51
N SER A 281 19.17 30.75 3.00
CA SER A 281 18.64 30.80 4.36
C SER A 281 19.69 30.57 5.46
N ILE A 282 20.74 29.80 5.22
CA ILE A 282 21.87 29.70 6.18
C ILE A 282 22.53 31.07 6.42
N LYS A 283 22.54 31.97 5.42
CA LYS A 283 23.04 33.35 5.57
C LYS A 283 22.09 34.28 6.36
N GLU A 284 20.87 33.84 6.66
CA GLU A 284 19.91 34.55 7.52
C GLU A 284 20.17 34.28 9.02
N LEU A 285 21.12 33.37 9.37
CA LEU A 285 21.50 33.05 10.74
C LEU A 285 22.37 34.16 11.37
N GLY A 286 22.07 34.51 12.62
CA GLY A 286 22.85 35.41 13.45
C GLY A 286 23.98 34.70 14.22
N PRO A 287 24.90 35.45 14.86
CA PRO A 287 26.07 34.88 15.54
C PRO A 287 25.72 33.93 16.70
N ASN A 288 24.56 34.13 17.34
CA ASN A 288 24.09 33.29 18.44
C ASN A 288 23.36 32.01 17.97
N ASP A 289 23.05 31.90 16.68
CA ASP A 289 22.28 30.77 16.14
C ASP A 289 23.15 29.52 15.92
N ILE A 290 22.50 28.37 15.97
CA ILE A 290 23.14 27.05 15.92
C ILE A 290 22.68 26.34 14.66
N LEU A 291 23.60 26.13 13.71
CA LEU A 291 23.37 25.26 12.56
C LEU A 291 23.84 23.84 12.91
N ILE A 292 22.92 22.87 12.80
CA ILE A 292 23.19 21.44 12.92
C ILE A 292 23.05 20.84 11.50
N SER A 293 24.13 20.28 10.99
CA SER A 293 24.19 19.66 9.64
C SER A 293 24.64 18.20 9.77
N PRO A 294 23.72 17.24 9.93
CA PRO A 294 24.06 15.84 10.12
C PRO A 294 24.79 15.22 8.91
N GLU A 295 25.88 14.50 9.18
CA GLU A 295 26.56 13.68 8.17
C GLU A 295 25.74 12.43 7.86
N LEU A 296 25.08 12.46 6.70
CA LEU A 296 24.12 11.44 6.24
C LEU A 296 24.61 10.77 4.95
N SER A 297 25.90 10.45 4.91
CA SER A 297 26.55 9.73 3.81
C SER A 297 25.91 8.34 3.63
N GLY A 298 25.55 8.01 2.38
CA GLY A 298 24.87 6.76 2.02
C GLY A 298 23.33 6.79 2.10
N THR A 299 22.72 7.73 2.83
CA THR A 299 21.25 7.85 2.92
C THR A 299 20.68 8.75 1.83
N SER A 300 20.02 8.14 0.85
CA SER A 300 19.29 8.83 -0.23
C SER A 300 17.95 9.40 0.24
N PHE A 301 17.40 10.37 -0.49
CA PHE A 301 16.10 11.00 -0.22
C PHE A 301 14.94 9.99 -0.11
N LEU A 302 14.98 8.90 -0.89
CA LEU A 302 13.98 7.82 -0.90
C LEU A 302 14.40 6.55 -0.13
N ASP A 303 15.53 6.56 0.59
CA ASP A 303 15.99 5.38 1.34
C ASP A 303 15.40 5.33 2.75
N PHE A 304 14.09 5.10 2.82
CA PHE A 304 13.34 4.98 4.08
C PHE A 304 13.65 3.70 4.87
N ARG A 305 14.62 2.88 4.43
CA ARG A 305 15.06 1.68 5.16
C ARG A 305 16.23 1.97 6.09
N ASN A 306 16.98 3.05 5.85
CA ASN A 306 18.17 3.41 6.60
C ASN A 306 17.90 4.38 7.78
N ILE A 307 16.78 4.16 8.47
CA ILE A 307 16.24 5.06 9.51
C ILE A 307 17.22 5.25 10.67
N ASP A 308 17.86 4.17 11.11
CA ASP A 308 18.69 4.16 12.31
C ASP A 308 19.96 4.98 12.13
N ASN A 309 20.62 4.86 10.97
CA ASN A 309 21.77 5.70 10.61
C ASN A 309 21.38 7.17 10.48
N ALA A 310 20.18 7.48 9.99
CA ALA A 310 19.69 8.86 9.94
C ALA A 310 19.49 9.44 11.35
N ILE A 311 18.79 8.73 12.24
CA ILE A 311 18.59 9.13 13.64
C ILE A 311 19.94 9.28 14.35
N GLN A 312 20.88 8.35 14.16
CA GLN A 312 22.20 8.39 14.78
C GLN A 312 23.05 9.58 14.25
N GLY A 313 23.04 9.86 12.95
CA GLY A 313 23.73 11.03 12.39
C GLY A 313 23.21 12.35 12.97
N GLY A 314 21.89 12.47 13.15
CA GLY A 314 21.26 13.62 13.81
C GLY A 314 21.65 13.77 15.29
N GLU A 315 21.73 12.65 16.03
CA GLU A 315 22.25 12.68 17.40
C GLU A 315 23.71 13.12 17.46
N SER A 316 24.58 12.54 16.64
CA SER A 316 26.02 12.85 16.64
C SER A 316 26.28 14.34 16.39
N ALA A 317 25.69 14.90 15.33
CA ALA A 317 25.86 16.31 14.97
C ALA A 317 25.29 17.27 16.03
N ALA A 318 24.23 16.89 16.75
CA ALA A 318 23.74 17.67 17.88
C ALA A 318 24.67 17.56 19.11
N ARG A 319 25.25 16.39 19.38
CA ARG A 319 26.20 16.20 20.50
C ARG A 319 27.54 16.92 20.28
N GLU A 320 28.00 17.06 19.04
CA GLU A 320 29.16 17.91 18.69
C GLU A 320 28.96 19.37 19.10
N LEU A 321 27.72 19.87 19.07
CA LEU A 321 27.35 21.23 19.46
C LEU A 321 26.86 21.34 20.91
N SER A 322 27.05 20.29 21.71
CA SER A 322 26.60 20.20 23.12
C SER A 322 27.02 21.38 23.99
N GLN A 323 28.22 21.95 23.81
CA GLN A 323 28.64 23.13 24.59
C GLN A 323 27.76 24.36 24.31
N ARG A 324 27.36 24.58 23.04
CA ARG A 324 26.47 25.69 22.67
C ARG A 324 25.02 25.43 23.09
N LEU A 325 24.58 24.18 22.98
CA LEU A 325 23.24 23.76 23.39
C LEU A 325 23.05 23.80 24.92
N ALA A 326 24.08 23.45 25.71
CA ALA A 326 24.02 23.46 27.17
C ALA A 326 23.78 24.87 27.74
N ALA A 327 24.21 25.92 27.05
CA ALA A 327 23.95 27.31 27.42
C ALA A 327 22.46 27.70 27.33
N LEU A 328 21.63 26.88 26.68
CA LEU A 328 20.18 27.06 26.54
C LEU A 328 19.37 26.16 27.48
N ALA A 329 20.03 25.30 28.26
CA ALA A 329 19.38 24.28 29.08
C ALA A 329 18.59 24.87 30.26
N LEU A 330 17.40 24.35 30.51
CA LEU A 330 16.61 24.67 31.70
C LEU A 330 16.97 23.78 32.91
N PRO A 331 16.70 24.25 34.14
CA PRO A 331 16.66 23.40 35.33
C PRO A 331 15.71 22.20 35.15
N ALA A 332 15.97 21.12 35.87
CA ALA A 332 15.23 19.86 35.72
C ALA A 332 13.72 20.00 35.98
N SER A 333 13.34 20.77 37.00
CA SER A 333 11.95 21.10 37.34
C SER A 333 11.24 21.83 36.20
N ASP A 334 11.91 22.83 35.66
CA ASP A 334 11.33 23.80 34.74
C ASP A 334 11.18 23.18 33.35
N TYR A 335 12.16 22.36 32.94
CA TYR A 335 12.06 21.53 31.75
C TYR A 335 10.97 20.46 31.86
N ALA A 336 10.81 19.82 33.03
CA ALA A 336 9.74 18.85 33.24
C ALA A 336 8.35 19.49 33.17
N LEU A 337 8.17 20.70 33.74
CA LEU A 337 6.94 21.47 33.60
C LEU A 337 6.68 21.88 32.14
N PHE A 338 7.73 22.34 31.44
CA PHE A 338 7.67 22.69 30.02
C PHE A 338 7.23 21.51 29.15
N GLU A 339 7.86 20.34 29.29
CA GLU A 339 7.49 19.14 28.54
C GLU A 339 6.11 18.61 28.92
N ASN A 340 5.73 18.63 30.20
CA ASN A 340 4.36 18.27 30.60
C ASN A 340 3.31 19.17 29.93
N ASN A 341 3.55 20.47 29.83
CA ASN A 341 2.65 21.40 29.14
C ASN A 341 2.60 21.15 27.62
N ARG A 342 3.71 20.77 26.99
CA ARG A 342 3.76 20.39 25.56
C ARG A 342 3.03 19.06 25.29
N LEU A 343 3.17 18.09 26.18
CA LEU A 343 2.54 16.77 26.10
C LEU A 343 1.06 16.78 26.57
N ALA A 344 0.60 17.85 27.22
CA ALA A 344 -0.78 18.04 27.66
C ALA A 344 -1.73 18.38 26.48
N THR A 345 -1.86 17.47 25.52
CA THR A 345 -2.91 17.52 24.51
C THR A 345 -4.27 17.19 25.17
N PRO A 346 -5.31 18.04 25.08
CA PRO A 346 -6.64 17.66 25.51
C PRO A 346 -7.17 16.53 24.61
N PRO A 347 -7.42 15.32 25.13
CA PRO A 347 -7.92 14.23 24.31
C PRO A 347 -9.35 14.56 23.86
N LEU A 348 -9.55 14.76 22.56
CA LEU A 348 -10.88 14.57 21.99
C LEU A 348 -11.15 13.07 21.98
N SER A 349 -12.06 12.63 22.85
CA SER A 349 -12.50 11.24 22.90
C SER A 349 -13.07 10.83 21.54
N ASP A 350 -12.41 9.91 20.83
CA ASP A 350 -12.94 9.31 19.59
C ASP A 350 -14.07 8.32 19.91
N THR A 351 -15.16 8.85 20.47
CA THR A 351 -16.34 8.09 20.84
C THR A 351 -17.03 7.53 19.61
N ALA A 352 -17.56 6.32 19.71
CA ALA A 352 -18.43 5.77 18.69
C ALA A 352 -19.80 6.47 18.79
N LEU A 353 -20.21 7.15 17.72
CA LEU A 353 -21.52 7.80 17.60
C LEU A 353 -22.31 7.19 16.45
N PRO A 354 -23.65 7.13 16.53
CA PRO A 354 -24.50 6.63 15.44
C PRO A 354 -24.44 7.57 14.23
N LEU A 355 -24.29 7.00 13.04
CA LEU A 355 -24.31 7.74 11.78
C LEU A 355 -25.73 8.25 11.45
N ALA A 356 -25.94 9.56 11.50
CA ALA A 356 -27.19 10.23 11.11
C ALA A 356 -27.23 10.58 9.62
N GLU A 357 -26.10 11.00 9.05
CA GLU A 357 -25.97 11.29 7.62
C GLU A 357 -24.71 10.65 7.03
N VAL A 358 -24.83 10.12 5.81
CA VAL A 358 -23.72 9.65 4.98
C VAL A 358 -23.87 10.25 3.60
N LYS A 359 -23.18 11.36 3.35
CA LYS A 359 -23.12 12.03 2.05
C LYS A 359 -21.89 11.54 1.29
N VAL A 360 -22.07 11.17 0.02
CA VAL A 360 -20.95 10.77 -0.85
C VAL A 360 -21.04 11.54 -2.15
N GLU A 361 -19.98 12.23 -2.49
CA GLU A 361 -19.81 13.04 -3.69
C GLU A 361 -18.62 12.47 -4.50
N SER A 362 -18.72 12.48 -5.83
CA SER A 362 -17.63 12.05 -6.71
C SER A 362 -17.49 13.05 -7.85
N SER A 363 -16.28 13.55 -8.11
CA SER A 363 -15.99 14.24 -9.38
C SER A 363 -15.62 13.21 -10.43
N GLY A 364 -16.26 13.26 -11.59
CA GLY A 364 -16.00 12.34 -12.71
C GLY A 364 -17.24 11.54 -13.13
N ARG A 365 -17.01 10.29 -13.51
CA ARG A 365 -17.98 9.32 -14.06
C ARG A 365 -18.36 8.25 -13.04
N ILE A 366 -17.55 8.04 -12.01
CA ILE A 366 -17.87 7.12 -10.91
C ILE A 366 -19.16 7.57 -10.21
N ASN A 367 -20.15 6.68 -10.18
CA ASN A 367 -21.42 6.92 -9.49
C ASN A 367 -21.18 6.93 -7.96
N PRO A 368 -21.53 8.00 -7.22
CA PRO A 368 -21.29 8.09 -5.78
C PRO A 368 -21.95 6.96 -4.97
N LYS A 369 -23.04 6.36 -5.48
CA LYS A 369 -23.69 5.22 -4.81
C LYS A 369 -22.80 3.98 -4.76
N ILE A 370 -21.94 3.77 -5.77
CA ILE A 370 -20.94 2.69 -5.78
C ILE A 370 -19.96 2.89 -4.62
N LEU A 371 -19.44 4.11 -4.47
CA LEU A 371 -18.50 4.48 -3.41
C LEU A 371 -19.12 4.34 -2.02
N GLN A 372 -20.38 4.76 -1.83
CA GLN A 372 -21.09 4.59 -0.56
C GLN A 372 -21.19 3.11 -0.14
N VAL A 373 -21.55 2.22 -1.07
CA VAL A 373 -21.66 0.79 -0.80
C VAL A 373 -20.28 0.18 -0.52
N GLN A 374 -19.26 0.55 -1.31
CA GLN A 374 -17.90 0.03 -1.14
C GLN A 374 -17.22 0.50 0.15
N ALA A 375 -17.54 1.70 0.66
CA ALA A 375 -17.09 2.17 1.97
C ALA A 375 -17.77 1.41 3.14
N GLY A 376 -18.83 0.63 2.90
CA GLY A 376 -19.54 -0.14 3.92
C GLY A 376 -20.30 0.71 4.94
N LEU A 377 -20.57 1.98 4.63
CA LEU A 377 -21.24 2.93 5.49
C LEU A 377 -22.76 2.87 5.31
N ALA A 378 -23.47 2.71 6.42
CA ALA A 378 -24.93 2.78 6.49
C ALA A 378 -25.38 3.60 7.69
N LEU A 379 -26.55 4.23 7.55
CA LEU A 379 -27.19 5.01 8.61
C LEU A 379 -27.46 4.14 9.86
N GLY A 380 -27.40 4.77 11.04
CA GLY A 380 -27.57 4.11 12.33
C GLY A 380 -26.36 3.29 12.81
N GLN A 381 -25.35 3.01 11.98
CA GLN A 381 -24.14 2.33 12.45
C GLN A 381 -23.37 3.22 13.44
N THR A 382 -23.05 2.69 14.61
CA THR A 382 -22.16 3.34 15.58
C THR A 382 -20.71 3.24 15.13
N ARG A 383 -20.06 4.36 14.82
CA ARG A 383 -18.69 4.41 14.28
C ARG A 383 -17.86 5.49 14.95
N THR A 384 -16.56 5.23 15.13
CA THR A 384 -15.58 6.26 15.54
C THR A 384 -15.08 7.07 14.32
N ARG A 385 -14.53 8.27 14.51
CA ARG A 385 -13.97 9.12 13.44
C ARG A 385 -12.87 8.36 12.67
N GLU A 386 -12.04 7.60 13.40
CA GLU A 386 -10.99 6.76 12.80
C GLU A 386 -11.51 5.49 12.11
N GLN A 387 -12.72 5.02 12.42
CA GLN A 387 -13.36 3.95 11.63
C GLN A 387 -13.90 4.50 10.30
N LEU A 388 -14.49 5.71 10.30
CA LEU A 388 -14.98 6.36 9.08
C LEU A 388 -13.84 6.73 8.12
N ARG A 389 -12.74 7.27 8.64
CA ARG A 389 -11.52 7.55 7.85
C ARG A 389 -10.95 6.29 7.22
N ARG A 390 -10.90 5.16 7.95
CA ARG A 390 -10.48 3.87 7.38
C ARG A 390 -11.45 3.35 6.33
N ALA A 391 -12.76 3.53 6.53
CA ALA A 391 -13.78 3.16 5.55
C ALA A 391 -13.61 3.97 4.24
N ALA A 392 -13.43 5.28 4.33
CA ALA A 392 -13.16 6.15 3.18
C ALA A 392 -11.82 5.81 2.50
N ASN A 393 -10.74 5.62 3.27
CA ASN A 393 -9.43 5.28 2.72
C ASN A 393 -9.41 3.91 2.02
N SER A 394 -10.33 2.99 2.34
CA SER A 394 -10.45 1.72 1.63
C SER A 394 -10.88 1.87 0.16
N LEU A 395 -11.47 3.02 -0.21
CA LEU A 395 -11.85 3.34 -1.59
C LEU A 395 -10.62 3.52 -2.52
N TYR A 396 -9.45 3.91 -1.99
CA TYR A 396 -8.21 3.94 -2.78
C TYR A 396 -7.82 2.54 -3.32
N GLY A 397 -8.31 1.46 -2.70
CA GLY A 397 -8.14 0.08 -3.19
C GLY A 397 -8.76 -0.19 -4.57
N ARG A 398 -9.62 0.70 -5.08
CA ARG A 398 -10.07 0.69 -6.48
C ARG A 398 -8.91 0.95 -7.45
N GLY A 399 -7.98 1.82 -7.06
CA GLY A 399 -6.89 2.31 -7.90
C GLY A 399 -7.33 3.21 -9.07
N ASP A 400 -8.55 3.78 -9.01
CA ASP A 400 -9.08 4.76 -9.97
C ASP A 400 -9.46 6.12 -9.33
N LEU A 401 -9.12 6.31 -8.04
CA LEU A 401 -9.29 7.56 -7.30
C LEU A 401 -7.93 8.21 -7.07
N GLU A 402 -7.83 9.50 -7.37
CA GLU A 402 -6.66 10.33 -7.05
C GLU A 402 -6.68 10.79 -5.59
N ARG A 403 -7.88 11.11 -5.09
CA ARG A 403 -8.08 11.67 -3.76
C ARG A 403 -9.42 11.23 -3.15
N VAL A 404 -9.43 11.06 -1.84
CA VAL A 404 -10.64 10.87 -1.02
C VAL A 404 -10.55 11.80 0.18
N GLU A 405 -11.35 12.87 0.19
CA GLU A 405 -11.53 13.73 1.35
C GLU A 405 -12.65 13.16 2.24
N THR A 406 -12.54 13.34 3.55
CA THR A 406 -13.57 12.94 4.51
C THR A 406 -13.76 14.05 5.54
N ASP A 407 -14.93 14.66 5.50
CA ASP A 407 -15.41 15.59 6.50
C ASP A 407 -16.30 14.85 7.51
N ILE A 408 -16.18 15.16 8.80
CA ILE A 408 -16.89 14.45 9.88
C ILE A 408 -17.32 15.45 10.93
N ASP A 409 -18.63 15.56 11.12
CA ASP A 409 -19.26 16.46 12.07
C ASP A 409 -20.05 15.71 13.13
N ASP A 410 -20.12 16.27 14.34
CA ASP A 410 -20.62 15.62 15.56
C ASP A 410 -21.65 16.52 16.27
N GLU A 411 -22.90 16.51 15.79
CA GLU A 411 -24.00 17.29 16.36
C GLU A 411 -24.98 16.41 17.17
N GLY A 412 -25.44 16.91 18.33
CA GLY A 412 -26.54 16.28 19.09
C GLY A 412 -26.27 14.86 19.60
N GLY A 413 -25.01 14.42 19.67
CA GLY A 413 -24.65 13.04 20.00
C GLY A 413 -24.80 12.06 18.83
N GLN A 414 -24.98 12.57 17.61
CA GLN A 414 -24.97 11.84 16.36
C GLN A 414 -23.77 12.27 15.51
N ARG A 415 -23.44 11.50 14.47
CA ARG A 415 -22.31 11.77 13.58
C ARG A 415 -22.74 11.83 12.13
N SER A 416 -22.31 12.86 11.43
CA SER A 416 -22.50 13.03 9.98
C SER A 416 -21.15 12.92 9.27
N VAL A 417 -21.15 12.30 8.08
CA VAL A 417 -19.92 12.13 7.29
C VAL A 417 -20.16 12.49 5.83
N ALA A 418 -19.29 13.34 5.29
CA ALA A 418 -19.24 13.66 3.86
C ALA A 418 -17.93 13.13 3.27
N ILE A 419 -18.04 12.20 2.32
CA ILE A 419 -16.89 11.69 1.54
C ILE A 419 -16.90 12.36 0.17
N ARG A 420 -15.81 13.06 -0.19
CA ARG A 420 -15.60 13.58 -1.55
C ARG A 420 -14.50 12.81 -2.23
N ALA A 421 -14.83 12.08 -3.28
CA ALA A 421 -13.87 11.34 -4.08
C ALA A 421 -13.55 12.08 -5.39
N THR A 422 -12.29 12.05 -5.79
CA THR A 422 -11.82 12.57 -7.08
C THR A 422 -11.36 11.38 -7.94
N GLU A 423 -12.10 11.09 -9.02
CA GLU A 423 -11.67 10.11 -10.03
C GLU A 423 -10.37 10.59 -10.69
N ALA A 424 -9.42 9.68 -10.89
CA ALA A 424 -8.17 9.98 -11.57
C ALA A 424 -8.36 9.81 -13.09
N ASP A 425 -8.20 10.90 -13.86
CA ASP A 425 -8.50 10.92 -15.31
C ASP A 425 -7.78 9.82 -16.11
N TRP A 426 -6.56 9.48 -15.73
CA TRP A 426 -5.73 8.43 -16.36
C TRP A 426 -6.29 7.02 -16.13
N ALA A 427 -7.00 6.78 -15.03
CA ALA A 427 -7.40 5.45 -14.57
C ALA A 427 -8.67 4.91 -15.24
N ASN A 428 -9.35 5.74 -16.02
CA ASN A 428 -10.55 5.40 -16.78
C ASN A 428 -10.26 4.42 -17.93
N SER A 429 -9.05 4.50 -18.51
CA SER A 429 -8.60 3.73 -19.67
C SER A 429 -7.14 3.35 -19.46
N ARG A 430 -6.92 2.20 -18.81
CA ARG A 430 -5.60 1.76 -18.31
C ARG A 430 -4.99 0.74 -19.26
N LEU A 431 -3.71 0.89 -19.56
CA LEU A 431 -2.88 -0.08 -20.28
C LEU A 431 -1.84 -0.66 -19.33
N ARG A 432 -1.78 -1.98 -19.21
CA ARG A 432 -0.74 -2.72 -18.49
C ARG A 432 0.08 -3.54 -19.46
N VAL A 433 1.39 -3.63 -19.22
CA VAL A 433 2.33 -4.39 -20.06
C VAL A 433 3.22 -5.24 -19.16
N GLY A 434 3.39 -6.51 -19.51
CA GLY A 434 4.23 -7.45 -18.78
C GLY A 434 4.99 -8.38 -19.71
N LEU A 435 6.19 -8.75 -19.30
CA LEU A 435 6.95 -9.85 -19.89
C LEU A 435 6.95 -11.00 -18.89
N GLU A 436 6.65 -12.19 -19.37
CA GLU A 436 6.84 -13.44 -18.63
C GLU A 436 7.92 -14.26 -19.30
N LEU A 437 8.75 -14.92 -18.50
CA LEU A 437 9.82 -15.82 -18.90
C LEU A 437 9.81 -17.03 -17.96
N ALA A 438 9.97 -18.22 -18.51
CA ALA A 438 10.22 -19.45 -17.76
C ALA A 438 11.30 -20.25 -18.50
N SER A 439 12.33 -20.68 -17.80
CA SER A 439 13.45 -21.43 -18.38
C SER A 439 13.95 -22.45 -17.39
N ASP A 440 14.18 -23.68 -17.87
CA ASP A 440 14.92 -24.74 -17.18
C ASP A 440 16.42 -24.77 -17.56
N PHE A 441 16.85 -23.81 -18.38
CA PHE A 441 18.16 -23.75 -19.05
C PHE A 441 18.49 -24.95 -19.95
N ASP A 442 17.49 -25.75 -20.33
CA ASP A 442 17.61 -26.91 -21.21
C ASP A 442 16.60 -26.74 -22.38
N ASP A 443 15.65 -27.65 -22.56
CA ASP A 443 14.67 -27.61 -23.65
C ASP A 443 13.38 -26.79 -23.34
N ALA A 444 12.98 -26.64 -22.06
CA ALA A 444 11.70 -26.02 -21.69
C ALA A 444 11.81 -24.52 -21.41
N ASN A 445 12.03 -23.75 -22.48
CA ASN A 445 12.10 -22.29 -22.46
C ASN A 445 10.82 -21.67 -23.03
N ARG A 446 10.09 -20.90 -22.21
CA ARG A 446 8.86 -20.19 -22.57
C ARG A 446 8.98 -18.68 -22.33
N PHE A 447 8.35 -17.88 -23.17
CA PHE A 447 8.19 -16.44 -23.00
C PHE A 447 6.79 -15.97 -23.41
N ALA A 448 6.30 -14.91 -22.79
CA ALA A 448 5.10 -14.22 -23.22
C ALA A 448 5.19 -12.71 -23.01
N LEU A 449 4.98 -11.92 -24.07
CA LEU A 449 4.66 -10.50 -23.94
C LEU A 449 3.14 -10.37 -23.78
N LYS A 450 2.69 -9.87 -22.63
CA LYS A 450 1.29 -9.65 -22.29
C LYS A 450 0.96 -8.16 -22.28
N VAL A 451 -0.19 -7.83 -22.84
CA VAL A 451 -0.80 -6.49 -22.81
C VAL A 451 -2.23 -6.62 -22.31
N MET A 452 -2.63 -5.75 -21.39
CA MET A 452 -4.01 -5.67 -20.90
C MET A 452 -4.50 -4.23 -21.01
N HIS A 453 -5.63 -4.02 -21.68
CA HIS A 453 -6.37 -2.76 -21.65
C HIS A 453 -7.61 -2.93 -20.78
N VAL A 454 -7.85 -2.01 -19.86
CA VAL A 454 -9.06 -1.97 -19.03
C VAL A 454 -9.73 -0.61 -19.15
N ARG A 455 -11.00 -0.61 -19.52
CA ARG A 455 -11.84 0.58 -19.58
C ARG A 455 -12.93 0.47 -18.53
N SER A 456 -12.77 1.22 -17.44
CA SER A 456 -13.68 1.22 -16.28
C SER A 456 -14.77 2.30 -16.42
N SER A 457 -15.75 2.32 -15.52
CA SER A 457 -16.83 3.32 -15.47
C SER A 457 -17.56 3.57 -16.81
N MET A 458 -17.81 2.51 -17.58
CA MET A 458 -18.45 2.59 -18.90
C MET A 458 -19.93 3.01 -18.85
N ASN A 459 -20.58 2.88 -17.69
CA ASN A 459 -21.96 3.26 -17.44
C ASN A 459 -22.19 3.55 -15.94
N PRO A 460 -23.33 4.14 -15.55
CA PRO A 460 -23.60 4.51 -14.15
C PRO A 460 -23.67 3.35 -13.15
N TRP A 461 -23.60 2.09 -13.59
CA TRP A 461 -23.55 0.91 -12.73
C TRP A 461 -22.11 0.44 -12.46
N GLY A 462 -21.10 1.03 -13.11
CA GLY A 462 -19.70 0.63 -12.97
C GLY A 462 -19.28 -0.51 -13.90
N GLY A 463 -19.91 -0.63 -15.08
CA GLY A 463 -19.50 -1.57 -16.12
C GLY A 463 -18.06 -1.34 -16.58
N GLU A 464 -17.36 -2.42 -16.92
CA GLU A 464 -15.94 -2.41 -17.29
C GLU A 464 -15.65 -3.39 -18.42
N LEU A 465 -14.85 -2.98 -19.40
CA LEU A 465 -14.35 -3.84 -20.47
C LEU A 465 -12.86 -4.11 -20.24
N ARG A 466 -12.48 -5.38 -20.11
CA ARG A 466 -11.10 -5.86 -20.04
C ARG A 466 -10.76 -6.59 -21.33
N THR A 467 -9.72 -6.13 -22.02
CA THR A 467 -9.14 -6.76 -23.21
C THR A 467 -7.73 -7.20 -22.87
N THR A 468 -7.41 -8.47 -23.10
CA THR A 468 -6.04 -9.02 -22.95
C THR A 468 -5.52 -9.47 -24.31
N ALA A 469 -4.23 -9.28 -24.55
CA ALA A 469 -3.52 -9.82 -25.70
C ALA A 469 -2.19 -10.40 -25.22
N GLN A 470 -1.80 -11.55 -25.75
CA GLN A 470 -0.51 -12.18 -25.45
C GLN A 470 0.13 -12.76 -26.71
N ILE A 471 1.46 -12.67 -26.79
CA ILE A 471 2.27 -13.26 -27.86
C ILE A 471 3.52 -13.92 -27.27
N GLY A 472 3.93 -15.04 -27.85
CA GLY A 472 5.02 -15.89 -27.37
C GLY A 472 4.75 -17.34 -27.75
N ASP A 473 5.03 -18.26 -26.82
CA ASP A 473 4.63 -19.67 -26.88
C ASP A 473 3.11 -19.82 -27.02
N GLU A 474 2.39 -19.10 -26.17
CA GLU A 474 0.96 -18.89 -26.32
C GLU A 474 0.68 -17.58 -27.06
N ARG A 475 -0.31 -17.62 -27.95
CA ARG A 475 -0.81 -16.44 -28.65
C ARG A 475 -2.30 -16.35 -28.43
N GLY A 476 -2.81 -15.18 -28.08
CA GLY A 476 -4.25 -15.05 -27.90
C GLY A 476 -4.73 -13.63 -27.63
N ILE A 477 -6.03 -13.46 -27.79
CA ILE A 477 -6.78 -12.26 -27.45
C ILE A 477 -8.02 -12.67 -26.63
N GLY A 478 -8.22 -12.01 -25.50
CA GLY A 478 -9.38 -12.16 -24.63
C GLY A 478 -10.13 -10.84 -24.52
N MET A 479 -11.45 -10.90 -24.46
CA MET A 479 -12.33 -9.77 -24.16
C MET A 479 -13.36 -10.20 -23.13
N GLN A 480 -13.57 -9.39 -22.10
CA GLN A 480 -14.56 -9.62 -21.05
C GLN A 480 -15.22 -8.30 -20.67
N LEU A 481 -16.55 -8.24 -20.78
CA LEU A 481 -17.36 -7.12 -20.30
C LEU A 481 -17.93 -7.51 -18.95
N HIS A 482 -17.43 -6.93 -17.86
CA HIS A 482 -18.01 -7.09 -16.53
C HIS A 482 -19.10 -6.04 -16.30
N GLN A 483 -20.33 -6.49 -16.07
CA GLN A 483 -21.49 -5.64 -15.86
C GLN A 483 -22.13 -5.92 -14.49
N PRO A 484 -21.97 -5.03 -13.49
CA PRO A 484 -22.71 -5.10 -12.23
C PRO A 484 -24.23 -4.98 -12.47
N LEU A 485 -25.04 -5.67 -11.67
CA LEU A 485 -26.50 -5.63 -11.72
C LEU A 485 -27.04 -4.48 -10.83
N GLY A 486 -26.66 -3.25 -11.18
CA GLY A 486 -27.01 -2.02 -10.47
C GLY A 486 -25.81 -1.35 -9.76
N PRO A 487 -25.93 -0.06 -9.38
CA PRO A 487 -24.83 0.69 -8.74
C PRO A 487 -24.42 0.08 -7.39
N GLY A 488 -23.17 -0.37 -7.28
CA GLY A 488 -22.64 -1.00 -6.07
C GLY A 488 -23.21 -2.41 -5.81
N SER A 489 -23.91 -3.01 -6.77
CA SER A 489 -24.42 -4.37 -6.65
C SER A 489 -23.25 -5.36 -6.58
N PRO A 490 -23.21 -6.27 -5.59
CA PRO A 490 -22.22 -7.34 -5.57
C PRO A 490 -22.47 -8.39 -6.65
N TRP A 491 -23.67 -8.41 -7.25
CA TRP A 491 -24.02 -9.32 -8.33
C TRP A 491 -23.63 -8.72 -9.68
N TYR A 492 -23.12 -9.56 -10.58
CA TYR A 492 -22.68 -9.15 -11.89
C TYR A 492 -22.92 -10.23 -12.96
N VAL A 493 -22.91 -9.82 -14.22
CA VAL A 493 -22.77 -10.71 -15.38
C VAL A 493 -21.50 -10.37 -16.15
N ALA A 494 -20.82 -11.37 -16.68
CA ALA A 494 -19.54 -11.19 -17.37
C ALA A 494 -19.39 -12.06 -18.63
N PRO A 495 -20.09 -11.71 -19.73
CA PRO A 495 -19.80 -12.33 -21.04
C PRO A 495 -18.34 -12.11 -21.43
N SER A 496 -17.71 -13.16 -21.96
CA SER A 496 -16.32 -13.12 -22.45
C SER A 496 -16.11 -14.00 -23.68
N ILE A 497 -15.17 -13.57 -24.52
CA ILE A 497 -14.68 -14.30 -25.69
C ILE A 497 -13.16 -14.42 -25.55
N GLN A 498 -12.62 -15.60 -25.83
CA GLN A 498 -11.18 -15.86 -25.83
C GLN A 498 -10.82 -16.65 -27.08
N LEU A 499 -9.84 -16.13 -27.82
CA LEU A 499 -9.29 -16.74 -29.02
C LEU A 499 -7.80 -16.96 -28.76
N GLY A 500 -7.31 -18.18 -28.96
CA GLY A 500 -5.91 -18.48 -28.71
C GLY A 500 -5.38 -19.67 -29.49
N SER A 501 -4.06 -19.80 -29.48
CA SER A 501 -3.32 -20.94 -30.00
C SER A 501 -2.04 -21.16 -29.23
N THR A 502 -1.66 -22.42 -29.06
CA THR A 502 -0.43 -22.86 -28.39
C THR A 502 0.17 -24.06 -29.15
N SER A 503 1.36 -24.50 -28.77
CA SER A 503 1.94 -25.76 -29.23
C SER A 503 2.32 -26.64 -28.04
N LEU A 504 2.09 -27.95 -28.17
CA LEU A 504 2.62 -28.94 -27.25
C LEU A 504 3.63 -29.82 -27.98
N ASP A 505 4.79 -30.01 -27.38
CA ASP A 505 5.83 -30.91 -27.87
C ASP A 505 5.83 -32.19 -27.03
N VAL A 506 5.77 -33.35 -27.70
CA VAL A 506 5.80 -34.67 -27.06
C VAL A 506 7.19 -35.26 -27.25
N PHE A 507 7.85 -35.58 -26.15
CA PHE A 507 9.21 -36.11 -26.11
C PHE A 507 9.22 -37.60 -25.78
N SER A 508 10.16 -38.34 -26.39
CA SER A 508 10.52 -39.70 -25.99
C SER A 508 12.04 -39.86 -26.11
N GLU A 509 12.66 -40.48 -25.12
CA GLU A 509 14.13 -40.67 -25.03
C GLU A 509 14.95 -39.37 -25.23
N GLY A 510 14.44 -38.25 -24.72
CA GLY A 510 15.11 -36.93 -24.86
C GLY A 510 15.05 -36.35 -26.28
N ARG A 511 14.21 -36.90 -27.18
CA ARG A 511 13.98 -36.36 -28.53
C ARG A 511 12.51 -35.98 -28.71
N ARG A 512 12.28 -34.84 -29.36
CA ARG A 512 10.96 -34.38 -29.79
C ARG A 512 10.43 -35.29 -30.89
N GLN A 513 9.40 -36.08 -30.59
CA GLN A 513 8.79 -37.03 -31.52
C GLN A 513 7.64 -36.40 -32.31
N VAL A 514 6.77 -35.66 -31.61
CA VAL A 514 5.56 -35.08 -32.18
C VAL A 514 5.39 -33.65 -31.66
N ARG A 515 4.92 -32.74 -32.52
CA ARG A 515 4.48 -31.41 -32.12
C ARG A 515 3.03 -31.21 -32.55
N TYR A 516 2.15 -30.90 -31.61
CA TYR A 516 0.76 -30.53 -31.88
C TYR A 516 0.58 -29.03 -31.79
N ALA A 517 -0.04 -28.42 -32.79
CA ALA A 517 -0.57 -27.05 -32.70
C ALA A 517 -2.04 -27.12 -32.31
N TYR A 518 -2.36 -26.48 -31.18
CA TYR A 518 -3.72 -26.33 -30.69
C TYR A 518 -4.23 -24.92 -30.96
N SER A 519 -5.52 -24.83 -31.29
CA SER A 519 -6.26 -23.57 -31.36
C SER A 519 -7.55 -23.70 -30.56
N GLN A 520 -7.89 -22.66 -29.82
CA GLN A 520 -9.07 -22.60 -28.97
C GLN A 520 -9.85 -21.32 -29.26
N ARG A 521 -11.16 -21.47 -29.44
CA ARG A 521 -12.10 -20.35 -29.50
C ARG A 521 -13.20 -20.64 -28.51
N SER A 522 -13.30 -19.86 -27.44
CA SER A 522 -14.32 -20.04 -26.41
C SER A 522 -15.16 -18.78 -26.23
N ALA A 523 -16.47 -18.97 -26.08
CA ALA A 523 -17.40 -17.97 -25.60
C ALA A 523 -17.93 -18.44 -24.23
N ARG A 524 -17.96 -17.54 -23.26
CA ARG A 524 -18.39 -17.79 -21.88
C ARG A 524 -19.43 -16.75 -21.49
N LEU A 525 -20.52 -17.20 -20.87
CA LEU A 525 -21.45 -16.35 -20.14
C LEU A 525 -21.40 -16.79 -18.67
N MET A 526 -21.15 -15.84 -17.76
CA MET A 526 -21.18 -16.12 -16.32
C MET A 526 -21.99 -15.07 -15.56
N VAL A 527 -22.64 -15.54 -14.50
CA VAL A 527 -23.21 -14.73 -13.42
C VAL A 527 -22.32 -14.93 -12.20
N GLY A 528 -21.98 -13.86 -11.51
CA GLY A 528 -21.16 -13.94 -10.30
C GLY A 528 -21.63 -13.03 -9.18
N ARG A 529 -21.09 -13.28 -7.99
CA ARG A 529 -21.30 -12.47 -6.80
C ARG A 529 -19.96 -12.20 -6.11
N GLU A 530 -19.54 -10.94 -6.08
CA GLU A 530 -18.40 -10.46 -5.29
C GLU A 530 -18.70 -10.60 -3.79
N LEU A 531 -17.72 -11.09 -3.02
CA LEU A 531 -17.77 -11.26 -1.57
C LEU A 531 -16.89 -10.18 -0.92
N GLY A 532 -17.29 -8.92 -1.09
CA GLY A 532 -16.46 -7.78 -0.71
C GLY A 532 -15.17 -7.71 -1.54
N SER A 533 -14.05 -7.36 -0.91
CA SER A 533 -12.74 -7.23 -1.57
C SER A 533 -11.92 -8.53 -1.63
N TRP A 534 -12.40 -9.64 -1.06
CA TRP A 534 -11.58 -10.83 -0.79
C TRP A 534 -11.93 -12.08 -1.60
N GLY A 535 -13.00 -12.10 -2.40
CA GLY A 535 -13.37 -13.28 -3.17
C GLY A 535 -14.63 -13.13 -3.99
N ASP A 536 -15.01 -14.20 -4.70
CA ASP A 536 -16.28 -14.28 -5.42
C ASP A 536 -16.81 -15.72 -5.57
N VAL A 537 -18.09 -15.83 -5.96
CA VAL A 537 -18.72 -17.07 -6.45
C VAL A 537 -19.16 -16.82 -7.88
N GLN A 538 -18.88 -17.77 -8.79
CA GLN A 538 -19.22 -17.69 -10.21
C GLN A 538 -19.98 -18.94 -10.65
N LEU A 539 -21.09 -18.75 -11.37
CA LEU A 539 -21.78 -19.80 -12.13
C LEU A 539 -21.72 -19.41 -13.61
N GLY A 540 -21.18 -20.29 -14.45
CA GLY A 540 -21.00 -19.97 -15.87
C GLY A 540 -21.20 -21.14 -16.82
N ILE A 541 -21.48 -20.79 -18.07
CA ILE A 541 -21.58 -21.72 -19.21
C ILE A 541 -20.53 -21.31 -20.23
N VAL A 542 -19.76 -22.28 -20.71
CA VAL A 542 -18.71 -22.12 -21.71
C VAL A 542 -19.06 -22.99 -22.91
N ARG A 543 -19.03 -22.41 -24.12
CA ARG A 543 -18.96 -23.17 -25.37
C ARG A 543 -17.62 -22.90 -26.03
N GLN A 544 -16.89 -23.96 -26.37
CA GLN A 544 -15.57 -23.87 -26.96
C GLN A 544 -15.42 -24.78 -28.17
N ARG A 545 -14.69 -24.29 -29.18
CA ARG A 545 -14.19 -25.06 -30.31
C ARG A 545 -12.69 -25.19 -30.17
N LEU A 546 -12.21 -26.42 -30.12
CA LEU A 546 -10.81 -26.82 -30.09
C LEU A 546 -10.46 -27.34 -31.49
N GLY A 547 -9.30 -26.95 -32.01
CA GLY A 547 -8.70 -27.53 -33.20
C GLY A 547 -7.29 -28.02 -32.85
N ALA A 548 -6.95 -29.24 -33.23
CA ALA A 548 -5.65 -29.86 -33.00
C ALA A 548 -5.09 -30.40 -34.33
N ARG A 549 -3.85 -30.05 -34.67
CA ARG A 549 -3.14 -30.61 -35.84
C ARG A 549 -1.74 -31.02 -35.44
N ALA A 550 -1.24 -32.12 -35.99
CA ALA A 550 0.20 -32.37 -35.93
C ALA A 550 0.91 -31.35 -36.83
N VAL A 551 2.05 -30.86 -36.37
CA VAL A 551 2.99 -30.02 -37.11
C VAL A 551 4.26 -30.82 -37.41
N ILE A 552 4.59 -31.77 -36.52
CA ILE A 552 5.67 -32.74 -36.70
C ILE A 552 5.09 -34.11 -36.30
N PRO A 553 5.07 -35.13 -37.16
CA PRO A 553 5.18 -35.02 -38.63
C PRO A 553 4.00 -34.21 -39.22
N GLU A 554 4.18 -33.64 -40.41
CA GLU A 554 3.27 -32.63 -40.98
C GLU A 554 1.98 -33.21 -41.62
N ASP A 555 1.91 -34.54 -41.79
CA ASP A 555 0.88 -35.24 -42.61
C ASP A 555 -0.40 -35.70 -41.88
N VAL A 556 -0.68 -35.23 -40.66
CA VAL A 556 -1.88 -35.65 -39.90
C VAL A 556 -3.03 -34.65 -40.05
N ALA A 557 -4.16 -35.12 -40.59
CA ALA A 557 -5.38 -34.34 -40.74
C ALA A 557 -5.83 -33.70 -39.41
N GLY A 558 -6.08 -32.38 -39.43
CA GLY A 558 -6.43 -31.62 -38.24
C GLY A 558 -7.83 -31.96 -37.71
N GLN A 559 -7.90 -32.38 -36.45
CA GLN A 559 -9.15 -32.70 -35.77
C GLN A 559 -9.76 -31.44 -35.13
N HIS A 560 -11.09 -31.40 -35.07
CA HIS A 560 -11.83 -30.32 -34.42
C HIS A 560 -12.89 -30.90 -33.49
N ALA A 561 -12.91 -30.43 -32.24
CA ALA A 561 -13.92 -30.77 -31.25
C ALA A 561 -14.69 -29.51 -30.84
N THR A 562 -16.00 -29.62 -30.68
CA THR A 562 -16.81 -28.58 -30.03
C THR A 562 -17.37 -29.16 -28.74
N ASN A 563 -17.22 -28.44 -27.63
CA ASN A 563 -17.73 -28.86 -26.33
C ASN A 563 -18.46 -27.70 -25.64
N SER A 564 -19.48 -28.02 -24.85
CA SER A 564 -20.21 -27.07 -23.99
C SER A 564 -20.26 -27.61 -22.57
N TYR A 565 -19.77 -26.84 -21.60
CA TYR A 565 -19.75 -27.22 -20.20
C TYR A 565 -20.22 -26.08 -19.30
N GLN A 566 -20.72 -26.45 -18.13
CA GLN A 566 -21.12 -25.55 -17.06
C GLN A 566 -20.08 -25.63 -15.94
N TYR A 567 -19.89 -24.55 -15.19
CA TYR A 567 -19.00 -24.57 -14.03
C TYR A 567 -19.54 -23.72 -12.88
N LEU A 568 -19.24 -24.17 -11.66
CA LEU A 568 -19.37 -23.41 -10.42
C LEU A 568 -17.97 -23.22 -9.85
N ARG A 569 -17.58 -21.98 -9.57
CA ARG A 569 -16.30 -21.63 -8.94
C ARG A 569 -16.54 -20.80 -7.68
N TYR A 570 -15.78 -21.08 -6.63
CA TYR A 570 -15.68 -20.27 -5.43
C TYR A 570 -14.22 -19.95 -5.18
N ARG A 571 -13.90 -18.65 -5.08
CA ARG A 571 -12.53 -18.18 -4.92
C ARG A 571 -12.42 -17.17 -3.79
N VAL A 572 -11.37 -17.31 -2.99
CA VAL A 572 -10.96 -16.37 -1.94
C VAL A 572 -9.49 -16.07 -2.16
N ASP A 573 -9.11 -14.80 -2.22
CA ASP A 573 -7.73 -14.37 -2.39
C ASP A 573 -7.47 -13.13 -1.52
N THR A 574 -6.65 -13.34 -0.48
CA THR A 574 -6.21 -12.33 0.48
C THR A 574 -4.68 -12.23 0.56
N LEU A 575 -3.96 -12.80 -0.42
CA LEU A 575 -2.49 -12.84 -0.41
C LEU A 575 -1.87 -11.45 -0.62
N ASP A 576 -0.83 -11.13 0.15
CA ASP A 576 -0.11 -9.84 0.07
C ASP A 576 0.83 -9.68 -1.14
N SER A 577 1.27 -10.78 -1.75
CA SER A 577 1.98 -10.81 -3.04
C SER A 577 1.56 -12.03 -3.87
N LEU A 578 1.70 -11.94 -5.20
CA LEU A 578 1.70 -13.12 -6.10
C LEU A 578 3.09 -13.73 -6.29
N GLY A 579 4.15 -12.99 -5.93
CA GLY A 579 5.52 -13.44 -6.06
C GLY A 579 5.94 -14.34 -4.92
N PHE A 580 6.15 -13.75 -3.75
CA PHE A 580 6.34 -14.49 -2.51
C PHE A 580 5.32 -14.01 -1.46
N PRO A 581 4.14 -14.67 -1.36
CA PRO A 581 3.19 -14.45 -0.29
C PRO A 581 3.86 -14.58 1.09
N SER A 582 3.60 -13.61 1.96
CA SER A 582 4.04 -13.65 3.36
C SER A 582 2.87 -13.58 4.35
N ARG A 583 1.69 -13.18 3.89
CA ARG A 583 0.44 -13.11 4.68
C ARG A 583 -0.77 -13.39 3.80
N GLY A 584 -1.84 -13.83 4.46
CA GLY A 584 -3.14 -14.06 3.82
C GLY A 584 -3.33 -15.50 3.36
N ASN A 585 -4.48 -15.75 2.76
CA ASN A 585 -4.91 -17.06 2.29
C ASN A 585 -5.46 -16.99 0.86
N LEU A 586 -5.29 -18.08 0.13
CA LEU A 586 -5.90 -18.36 -1.17
C LEU A 586 -6.70 -19.66 -1.05
N LEU A 587 -7.91 -19.67 -1.59
CA LEU A 587 -8.74 -20.85 -1.77
C LEU A 587 -9.39 -20.74 -3.15
N ASP A 588 -9.27 -21.77 -3.98
CA ASP A 588 -9.94 -21.86 -5.27
C ASP A 588 -10.57 -23.24 -5.39
N ALA A 589 -11.90 -23.29 -5.50
CA ALA A 589 -12.66 -24.51 -5.63
C ALA A 589 -13.53 -24.42 -6.89
N GLN A 590 -13.33 -25.34 -7.83
CA GLN A 590 -14.08 -25.38 -9.09
C GLN A 590 -14.69 -26.75 -9.33
N LEU A 591 -15.96 -26.75 -9.70
CA LEU A 591 -16.70 -27.88 -10.25
C LEU A 591 -17.05 -27.54 -11.69
N ALA A 592 -16.78 -28.45 -12.64
CA ALA A 592 -17.15 -28.29 -14.04
C ALA A 592 -17.77 -29.57 -14.58
N ALA A 593 -18.85 -29.46 -15.37
CA ALA A 593 -19.53 -30.60 -15.96
C ALA A 593 -20.05 -30.31 -17.37
N THR A 594 -19.96 -31.28 -18.28
CA THR A 594 -20.62 -31.20 -19.60
C THR A 594 -22.13 -31.29 -19.44
N GLY A 595 -22.87 -30.39 -20.10
CA GLY A 595 -24.33 -30.36 -20.03
C GLY A 595 -24.98 -31.54 -20.75
N VAL A 596 -26.14 -31.99 -20.24
CA VAL A 596 -27.00 -32.95 -20.94
C VAL A 596 -27.51 -32.30 -22.23
N GLY A 597 -27.26 -32.94 -23.38
CA GLY A 597 -27.64 -32.40 -24.70
C GLY A 597 -26.55 -31.62 -25.44
N ALA A 598 -25.27 -31.76 -25.08
CA ALA A 598 -24.18 -31.26 -25.91
C ALA A 598 -24.03 -32.12 -27.19
N ASP A 599 -24.14 -31.50 -28.37
CA ASP A 599 -23.86 -32.12 -29.68
C ASP A 599 -22.38 -32.52 -29.79
N ALA A 600 -22.05 -33.71 -29.29
CA ALA A 600 -20.84 -34.42 -29.65
C ALA A 600 -21.04 -35.01 -31.06
N ASN A 601 -20.80 -34.18 -32.10
CA ASN A 601 -20.86 -34.65 -33.49
C ASN A 601 -19.96 -35.89 -33.65
N ALA A 602 -20.56 -36.97 -34.14
CA ALA A 602 -20.13 -38.34 -33.86
C ALA A 602 -18.96 -38.86 -34.71
N ASP A 603 -18.22 -37.98 -35.38
CA ASP A 603 -17.11 -38.33 -36.28
C ASP A 603 -15.80 -38.67 -35.55
N ALA A 604 -15.75 -38.41 -34.23
CA ALA A 604 -14.71 -38.89 -33.33
C ALA A 604 -15.38 -39.49 -32.08
N GLY A 605 -15.18 -40.80 -31.85
CA GLY A 605 -15.91 -41.63 -30.89
C GLY A 605 -16.32 -40.92 -29.59
N GLY A 606 -17.64 -40.86 -29.35
CA GLY A 606 -18.28 -39.92 -28.43
C GLY A 606 -17.57 -39.70 -27.10
N ALA A 607 -17.20 -38.45 -26.83
CA ALA A 607 -16.51 -38.05 -25.60
C ALA A 607 -17.39 -38.36 -24.38
N ALA A 608 -16.89 -39.23 -23.49
CA ALA A 608 -17.59 -39.60 -22.26
C ALA A 608 -17.87 -38.38 -21.37
N PRO A 609 -19.05 -38.30 -20.71
CA PRO A 609 -19.46 -37.14 -19.94
C PRO A 609 -18.39 -36.74 -18.90
N LEU A 610 -17.97 -35.49 -19.01
CA LEU A 610 -16.89 -34.92 -18.21
C LEU A 610 -17.49 -34.29 -16.96
N ALA A 611 -16.99 -34.70 -15.81
CA ALA A 611 -17.22 -34.08 -14.51
C ALA A 611 -15.84 -33.92 -13.84
N GLN A 612 -15.45 -32.68 -13.61
CA GLN A 612 -14.18 -32.30 -13.04
C GLN A 612 -14.39 -31.55 -11.72
N PHE A 613 -13.51 -31.82 -10.76
CA PHE A 613 -13.38 -31.07 -9.53
C PHE A 613 -11.92 -30.70 -9.31
N SER A 614 -11.67 -29.46 -8.89
CA SER A 614 -10.38 -29.01 -8.42
C SER A 614 -10.54 -28.16 -7.15
N LEU A 615 -9.59 -28.34 -6.23
CA LEU A 615 -9.47 -27.60 -4.99
C LEU A 615 -8.00 -27.24 -4.78
N LEU A 616 -7.73 -25.96 -4.58
CA LEU A 616 -6.42 -25.39 -4.30
C LEU A 616 -6.53 -24.53 -3.05
N GLY A 617 -5.61 -24.72 -2.10
CA GLY A 617 -5.51 -23.93 -0.88
C GLY A 617 -4.07 -23.47 -0.63
N MET A 618 -3.90 -22.22 -0.19
CA MET A 618 -2.63 -21.69 0.31
C MET A 618 -2.86 -20.85 1.57
N SER A 619 -1.96 -20.96 2.54
CA SER A 619 -1.87 -20.05 3.68
C SER A 619 -0.44 -19.56 3.84
N ALA A 620 -0.26 -18.23 3.89
CA ALA A 620 1.03 -17.58 3.96
C ALA A 620 1.26 -16.94 5.34
N PHE A 621 2.49 -17.06 5.84
CA PHE A 621 2.89 -16.65 7.19
C PHE A 621 4.26 -15.98 7.21
N ARG A 622 4.49 -15.15 8.23
CA ARG A 622 5.72 -14.37 8.41
C ARG A 622 6.12 -14.33 9.89
N SER A 623 7.39 -14.58 10.17
CA SER A 623 7.99 -14.48 11.50
C SER A 623 9.39 -13.85 11.40
N ARG A 624 9.51 -12.60 11.87
CA ARG A 624 10.72 -11.78 11.74
C ARG A 624 11.22 -11.74 10.28
N ASP A 625 12.47 -12.14 10.03
CA ASP A 625 13.10 -12.18 8.70
C ASP A 625 12.61 -13.33 7.81
N TRP A 626 11.89 -14.31 8.37
CA TRP A 626 11.39 -15.47 7.65
C TRP A 626 9.95 -15.27 7.20
N ALA A 627 9.67 -15.70 5.98
CA ALA A 627 8.32 -15.83 5.43
C ALA A 627 8.19 -17.18 4.75
N GLY A 628 6.96 -17.68 4.64
CA GLY A 628 6.69 -18.94 3.99
C GLY A 628 5.21 -19.14 3.70
N HIS A 629 4.90 -20.20 2.97
CA HIS A 629 3.53 -20.61 2.71
C HIS A 629 3.40 -22.13 2.68
N VAL A 630 2.28 -22.61 3.20
CA VAL A 630 1.79 -23.98 2.99
C VAL A 630 0.80 -23.94 1.84
N TYR A 631 0.93 -24.87 0.91
CA TYR A 631 0.08 -25.00 -0.26
C TYR A 631 -0.34 -26.45 -0.44
N GLY A 632 -1.58 -26.67 -0.89
CA GLY A 632 -2.10 -27.98 -1.27
C GLY A 632 -3.10 -27.88 -2.41
N GLU A 633 -3.08 -28.86 -3.31
CA GLU A 633 -4.04 -29.00 -4.40
C GLU A 633 -4.51 -30.44 -4.54
N TYR A 634 -5.77 -30.59 -4.95
CA TYR A 634 -6.39 -31.86 -5.32
C TYR A 634 -7.27 -31.63 -6.54
N ALA A 635 -7.16 -32.49 -7.54
CA ALA A 635 -8.04 -32.47 -8.71
C ALA A 635 -8.43 -33.87 -9.16
N ILE A 636 -9.61 -34.00 -9.76
CA ILE A 636 -10.15 -35.25 -10.28
C ILE A 636 -11.00 -35.00 -11.53
N SER A 637 -10.97 -35.95 -12.47
CA SER A 637 -11.87 -36.02 -13.63
C SER A 637 -12.56 -37.37 -13.73
N SER A 638 -13.81 -37.39 -14.22
CA SER A 638 -14.54 -38.62 -14.58
C SER A 638 -13.96 -39.32 -15.81
N SER A 639 -13.43 -38.54 -16.75
CA SER A 639 -12.89 -38.94 -18.06
C SER A 639 -11.67 -38.08 -18.43
N GLY A 640 -10.69 -38.68 -19.12
CA GLY A 640 -9.44 -38.00 -19.48
C GLY A 640 -8.59 -37.54 -18.29
N ALA A 641 -7.72 -36.57 -18.52
CA ALA A 641 -6.88 -35.96 -17.48
C ALA A 641 -7.69 -35.08 -16.50
N ALA A 642 -7.17 -34.94 -15.29
CA ALA A 642 -7.59 -33.92 -14.34
C ALA A 642 -7.33 -32.51 -14.90
N PRO A 643 -8.05 -31.47 -14.43
CA PRO A 643 -7.85 -30.09 -14.88
C PRO A 643 -6.54 -29.44 -14.41
N LEU A 644 -5.61 -30.20 -13.80
CA LEU A 644 -4.29 -29.78 -13.33
C LEU A 644 -3.26 -30.85 -13.71
N SER A 645 -2.00 -30.44 -13.86
CA SER A 645 -0.83 -31.32 -14.03
C SER A 645 0.29 -30.91 -13.07
N LEU A 646 1.19 -31.84 -12.75
CA LEU A 646 2.41 -31.55 -11.97
C LEU A 646 3.63 -31.65 -12.89
N GLY A 647 4.74 -31.03 -12.48
CA GLY A 647 5.99 -30.97 -13.23
C GLY A 647 6.59 -29.56 -13.19
N GLY A 648 7.91 -29.47 -13.08
CA GLY A 648 8.64 -28.19 -13.05
C GLY A 648 8.79 -27.56 -11.65
N PHE A 649 9.31 -26.35 -11.62
CA PHE A 649 9.69 -25.63 -10.39
C PHE A 649 8.51 -25.41 -9.44
N LEU A 650 8.71 -25.77 -8.16
CA LEU A 650 7.72 -25.71 -7.09
C LEU A 650 6.42 -26.50 -7.36
N ARG A 651 6.46 -27.44 -8.33
CA ARG A 651 5.37 -28.36 -8.71
C ARG A 651 5.91 -29.79 -8.93
N LEU A 652 6.78 -30.27 -8.03
CA LEU A 652 7.74 -31.37 -8.17
C LEU A 652 9.03 -30.95 -8.88
N SER A 653 9.74 -29.99 -8.28
CA SER A 653 11.01 -29.42 -8.76
C SER A 653 12.02 -30.50 -9.22
N GLY A 654 12.75 -30.23 -10.31
CA GLY A 654 13.69 -31.18 -10.94
C GLY A 654 13.05 -32.17 -11.91
N SER A 655 11.76 -31.99 -12.21
CA SER A 655 11.05 -32.71 -13.28
C SER A 655 10.72 -31.76 -14.44
N LEU A 656 10.43 -32.32 -15.61
CA LEU A 656 9.97 -31.56 -16.78
C LEU A 656 8.61 -30.90 -16.47
N PRO A 657 8.36 -29.65 -16.91
CA PRO A 657 7.06 -28.99 -16.76
C PRO A 657 5.91 -29.86 -17.27
N GLU A 658 4.81 -29.90 -16.52
CA GLU A 658 3.55 -30.60 -16.88
C GLU A 658 3.68 -32.12 -17.13
N SER A 659 4.83 -32.74 -16.81
CA SER A 659 5.13 -34.15 -17.13
C SER A 659 4.37 -35.21 -16.32
N PHE A 660 3.61 -34.83 -15.29
CA PHE A 660 2.79 -35.73 -14.50
C PHE A 660 1.30 -35.43 -14.68
N GLU A 661 0.68 -36.18 -15.59
CA GLU A 661 -0.76 -36.17 -15.85
C GLU A 661 -1.43 -37.45 -15.32
N GLY A 662 -2.71 -37.33 -14.98
CA GLY A 662 -3.54 -38.44 -14.49
C GLY A 662 -4.99 -37.98 -14.31
N ASN A 663 -5.91 -38.91 -14.08
CA ASN A 663 -7.31 -38.53 -13.82
C ASN A 663 -7.54 -38.03 -12.38
N ARG A 664 -6.52 -38.17 -11.52
CA ARG A 664 -6.46 -37.58 -10.18
C ARG A 664 -5.07 -36.98 -9.94
N ILE A 665 -5.04 -35.79 -9.37
CA ILE A 665 -3.83 -35.12 -8.86
C ILE A 665 -4.00 -34.92 -7.35
N ALA A 666 -2.94 -35.15 -6.59
CA ALA A 666 -2.81 -34.65 -5.22
C ALA A 666 -1.39 -34.15 -5.01
N PHE A 667 -1.23 -32.92 -4.51
CA PHE A 667 0.07 -32.31 -4.26
C PHE A 667 0.02 -31.35 -3.08
N GLY A 668 1.13 -31.23 -2.36
CA GLY A 668 1.33 -30.22 -1.34
C GLY A 668 2.79 -29.77 -1.29
N ARG A 669 3.00 -28.52 -0.88
CA ARG A 669 4.34 -27.97 -0.66
C ARG A 669 4.38 -27.04 0.55
N LEU A 670 5.53 -27.05 1.23
CA LEU A 670 5.95 -26.03 2.18
C LEU A 670 7.08 -25.23 1.52
N VAL A 671 6.96 -23.91 1.50
CA VAL A 671 8.00 -23.00 1.04
C VAL A 671 8.42 -22.10 2.20
N MET A 672 9.73 -21.93 2.39
CA MET A 672 10.31 -21.11 3.45
C MET A 672 11.45 -20.27 2.88
N ALA A 673 11.47 -18.97 3.15
CA ALA A 673 12.54 -18.08 2.71
C ALA A 673 12.87 -17.00 3.75
N ARG A 674 14.15 -16.66 3.85
CA ARG A 674 14.68 -15.57 4.68
C ARG A 674 14.95 -14.34 3.82
N ARG A 675 14.61 -13.15 4.31
CA ARG A 675 15.07 -11.88 3.74
C ARG A 675 16.60 -11.80 3.78
N ILE A 676 17.21 -11.54 2.64
CA ILE A 676 18.66 -11.32 2.50
C ILE A 676 19.02 -9.92 1.99
N GLY A 677 18.05 -9.18 1.45
CA GLY A 677 18.23 -7.82 0.94
C GLY A 677 16.93 -7.23 0.42
N ALA A 678 17.03 -6.16 -0.37
CA ALA A 678 15.92 -5.57 -1.11
C ALA A 678 16.45 -4.71 -2.27
N LEU A 679 15.68 -4.62 -3.36
CA LEU A 679 15.96 -3.68 -4.46
C LEU A 679 15.50 -2.26 -4.08
N PRO A 680 15.97 -1.21 -4.78
CA PRO A 680 15.38 0.13 -4.68
C PRO A 680 13.86 0.07 -4.96
N VAL A 681 13.06 0.82 -4.20
CA VAL A 681 11.58 0.74 -4.23
C VAL A 681 11.00 0.96 -5.63
N THR A 682 11.66 1.78 -6.45
CA THR A 682 11.29 2.07 -7.85
C THR A 682 11.44 0.87 -8.80
N LEU A 683 12.26 -0.14 -8.44
CA LEU A 683 12.54 -1.33 -9.25
C LEU A 683 11.94 -2.61 -8.65
N GLY A 684 11.86 -2.71 -7.32
CA GLY A 684 11.34 -3.89 -6.64
C GLY A 684 11.37 -3.82 -5.12
N GLY A 685 10.99 -4.93 -4.51
CA GLY A 685 10.87 -5.12 -3.06
C GLY A 685 11.97 -6.01 -2.48
N THR A 686 11.55 -6.91 -1.59
CA THR A 686 12.45 -7.75 -0.79
C THR A 686 13.10 -8.86 -1.63
N VAL A 687 14.42 -9.03 -1.48
CA VAL A 687 15.17 -10.18 -1.99
C VAL A 687 15.23 -11.24 -0.89
N ARG A 688 14.89 -12.49 -1.21
CA ARG A 688 14.85 -13.61 -0.28
C ARG A 688 15.68 -14.78 -0.80
N ALA A 689 16.30 -15.53 0.11
CA ALA A 689 16.84 -16.86 -0.17
C ALA A 689 15.98 -17.90 0.57
N GLY A 690 15.57 -18.96 -0.13
CA GLY A 690 14.64 -19.94 0.41
C GLY A 690 14.77 -21.32 -0.17
N PHE A 691 13.92 -22.21 0.32
CA PHE A 691 13.82 -23.59 -0.09
C PHE A 691 12.36 -24.06 -0.12
N SER A 692 12.11 -25.17 -0.81
CA SER A 692 10.83 -25.88 -0.81
C SER A 692 10.99 -27.33 -0.38
N LEU A 693 9.93 -27.85 0.25
CA LEU A 693 9.67 -29.27 0.42
C LEU A 693 8.35 -29.58 -0.27
N GLU A 694 8.33 -30.53 -1.20
CA GLU A 694 7.21 -30.80 -2.09
C GLU A 694 6.89 -32.30 -2.07
N ALA A 695 5.60 -32.65 -2.05
CA ALA A 695 5.13 -34.02 -2.16
C ALA A 695 3.85 -34.11 -2.98
N GLY A 696 3.79 -34.98 -3.98
CA GLY A 696 2.61 -35.10 -4.83
C GLY A 696 2.69 -36.25 -5.84
N GLY A 697 1.62 -36.42 -6.60
CA GLY A 697 1.54 -37.41 -7.66
C GLY A 697 0.33 -37.22 -8.57
N ALA A 698 0.44 -37.82 -9.75
CA ALA A 698 -0.66 -38.02 -10.67
C ALA A 698 -1.03 -39.52 -10.68
N PHE A 699 -2.32 -39.81 -10.69
CA PHE A 699 -2.86 -41.15 -10.47
C PHE A 699 -3.95 -41.48 -11.50
N ASP A 700 -4.06 -42.76 -11.88
CA ASP A 700 -5.14 -43.29 -12.72
C ASP A 700 -6.15 -44.09 -11.89
N ARG A 701 -7.36 -44.30 -12.44
CA ARG A 701 -8.48 -45.03 -11.82
C ARG A 701 -8.16 -46.51 -11.59
N LYS A 702 -7.21 -47.07 -12.35
CA LYS A 702 -6.88 -48.50 -12.33
C LYS A 702 -5.83 -48.87 -11.28
N THR A 703 -5.07 -47.90 -10.76
CA THR A 703 -4.02 -48.16 -9.76
C THR A 703 -4.59 -47.99 -8.35
N PRO A 704 -4.54 -49.01 -7.47
CA PRO A 704 -4.97 -48.87 -6.09
C PRO A 704 -4.17 -47.77 -5.37
N GLN A 705 -4.87 -46.90 -4.64
CA GLN A 705 -4.27 -45.73 -3.97
C GLN A 705 -3.20 -46.10 -2.90
N ARG A 706 -3.18 -47.37 -2.47
CA ARG A 706 -2.23 -47.91 -1.50
C ARG A 706 -0.85 -48.25 -2.11
N ASP A 707 -0.79 -48.43 -3.42
CA ASP A 707 0.41 -48.87 -4.15
C ASP A 707 1.08 -47.73 -4.95
N ALA A 708 0.38 -46.60 -5.11
CA ALA A 708 0.89 -45.45 -5.84
C ALA A 708 1.70 -44.49 -4.93
N ALA A 709 3.02 -44.59 -4.99
CA ALA A 709 3.92 -43.77 -4.19
C ALA A 709 3.87 -42.28 -4.58
N PHE A 710 3.69 -41.40 -3.59
CA PHE A 710 3.89 -39.97 -3.75
C PHE A 710 5.36 -39.68 -4.09
N LYS A 711 5.59 -38.88 -5.14
CA LYS A 711 6.91 -38.32 -5.43
C LYS A 711 7.18 -37.20 -4.45
N GLN A 712 8.45 -37.07 -4.05
CA GLN A 712 8.93 -36.00 -3.18
C GLN A 712 9.97 -35.19 -3.95
N ALA A 713 10.02 -33.88 -3.73
CA ALA A 713 11.00 -33.00 -4.34
C ALA A 713 11.43 -31.89 -3.38
N VAL A 714 12.61 -31.33 -3.64
CA VAL A 714 13.17 -30.19 -2.91
C VAL A 714 13.75 -29.18 -3.88
N SER A 715 13.72 -27.90 -3.53
CA SER A 715 14.43 -26.85 -4.26
C SER A 715 15.09 -25.85 -3.33
N GLY A 716 16.10 -25.14 -3.83
CA GLY A 716 16.65 -23.93 -3.25
C GLY A 716 16.58 -22.80 -4.27
N PHE A 717 16.22 -21.58 -3.84
CA PHE A 717 16.01 -20.45 -4.75
C PHE A 717 16.34 -19.10 -4.11
N LEU A 718 16.62 -18.13 -4.97
CA LEU A 718 16.52 -16.71 -4.71
C LEU A 718 15.21 -16.19 -5.32
N SER A 719 14.50 -15.32 -4.61
CA SER A 719 13.29 -14.67 -5.13
C SER A 719 13.31 -13.16 -4.88
N VAL A 720 12.71 -12.41 -5.79
CA VAL A 720 12.54 -10.95 -5.66
C VAL A 720 11.25 -10.50 -6.33
N ASP A 721 10.42 -9.77 -5.57
CA ASP A 721 9.20 -9.13 -6.09
C ASP A 721 9.62 -7.85 -6.86
N THR A 722 9.63 -7.85 -8.20
CA THR A 722 10.00 -6.64 -8.99
C THR A 722 8.78 -5.84 -9.45
N ARG A 723 8.99 -4.66 -10.07
CA ARG A 723 7.91 -3.91 -10.73
C ARG A 723 7.38 -4.59 -12.00
N PHE A 724 8.19 -5.44 -12.64
CA PHE A 724 7.84 -6.19 -13.86
C PHE A 724 7.11 -7.51 -13.57
N GLY A 725 7.00 -7.90 -12.31
CA GLY A 725 6.54 -9.21 -11.86
C GLY A 725 7.56 -9.86 -10.93
N PRO A 726 7.23 -10.99 -10.32
CA PRO A 726 8.15 -11.68 -9.44
C PRO A 726 9.21 -12.46 -10.25
N VAL A 727 10.43 -12.47 -9.73
CA VAL A 727 11.56 -13.19 -10.32
C VAL A 727 12.03 -14.28 -9.37
N TYR A 728 12.25 -15.48 -9.90
CA TYR A 728 12.86 -16.61 -9.21
C TYR A 728 14.07 -17.11 -9.98
N VAL A 729 15.16 -17.39 -9.26
CA VAL A 729 16.31 -18.14 -9.78
C VAL A 729 16.59 -19.25 -8.79
N GLY A 730 16.65 -20.50 -9.22
CA GLY A 730 16.82 -21.62 -8.30
C GLY A 730 17.26 -22.90 -8.96
N ALA A 731 17.39 -23.94 -8.15
CA ALA A 731 17.61 -25.30 -8.60
C ALA A 731 16.83 -26.27 -7.72
N GLY A 732 16.33 -27.35 -8.30
CA GLY A 732 15.59 -28.36 -7.54
C GLY A 732 15.72 -29.76 -8.11
N LYS A 733 15.33 -30.74 -7.30
CA LYS A 733 15.50 -32.16 -7.57
C LYS A 733 14.33 -32.96 -6.99
N THR A 734 13.76 -33.84 -7.82
CA THR A 734 12.82 -34.87 -7.36
C THR A 734 13.64 -36.06 -6.84
N ILE A 735 13.23 -36.66 -5.73
CA ILE A 735 13.94 -37.82 -5.16
C ILE A 735 13.89 -38.98 -6.18
N HIS A 736 15.04 -39.60 -6.44
CA HIS A 736 15.29 -40.56 -7.53
C HIS A 736 15.09 -40.01 -8.96
N GLY A 737 14.97 -38.70 -9.14
CA GLY A 737 14.93 -38.01 -10.44
C GLY A 737 16.18 -37.20 -10.76
N ALA A 738 16.13 -36.49 -11.89
CA ALA A 738 17.13 -35.50 -12.28
C ALA A 738 17.06 -34.23 -11.41
N GLY A 739 18.08 -33.38 -11.52
CA GLY A 739 18.08 -32.03 -10.97
C GLY A 739 18.10 -31.00 -12.10
N THR A 740 17.44 -29.87 -11.90
CA THR A 740 17.20 -28.85 -12.92
C THR A 740 17.41 -27.47 -12.33
N ALA A 741 18.02 -26.56 -13.10
CA ALA A 741 18.14 -25.15 -12.77
C ALA A 741 16.97 -24.37 -13.35
N TYR A 742 16.62 -23.22 -12.79
CA TYR A 742 15.39 -22.52 -13.12
C TYR A 742 15.56 -21.01 -13.10
N LEU A 743 14.97 -20.34 -14.10
CA LEU A 743 14.76 -18.89 -14.13
C LEU A 743 13.29 -18.62 -14.48
N PHE A 744 12.62 -17.84 -13.64
CA PHE A 744 11.26 -17.35 -13.88
C PHE A 744 11.20 -15.83 -13.71
N LEU A 745 10.43 -15.19 -14.59
CA LEU A 745 9.86 -13.85 -14.44
C LEU A 745 8.36 -14.00 -14.71
N GLY A 746 7.51 -13.75 -13.71
CA GLY A 746 6.08 -14.05 -13.81
C GLY A 746 5.60 -15.05 -12.75
N PRO A 747 4.32 -15.46 -12.80
CA PRO A 747 3.72 -16.30 -11.79
C PRO A 747 4.26 -17.73 -11.86
N ILE A 748 4.33 -18.41 -10.71
CA ILE A 748 4.93 -19.75 -10.53
C ILE A 748 3.93 -20.76 -9.91
N TRP A 749 2.63 -20.48 -9.99
CA TRP A 749 1.51 -21.35 -9.66
C TRP A 749 0.21 -20.81 -10.27
#